data_AF-A0A959FZ50-F1
#
_entry.id   AF-A0A959FZ50-F1
#
_cell.length_a   1.000
_cell.length_b   1.000
_cell.length_c   1.000
_cell.angle_alpha   90.00
_cell.angle_beta   90.00
_cell.angle_gamma   90.00
#
_symmetry.space_group_name_H-M   'P 1'
#
loop_
_entity.id
_entity.type
_entity.pdbx_description
1 polymer ?
#
loop_
_entity_poly.entity_id
_entity_poly.type
_entity_poly.pdbx_seq_one_letter_code
_entity_poly.pdbx_strand_id
1 'polypeptide(L)'
;MREYLPLLLFFVLFLQVSLSAQVKENTPTPGKTPELDDPLYTRNQGQWIELSLRDIRELISPQILTERFPDLDALLDQPKWLLKIVSNEQDELYFIDALGQTVLLEKDFSPAIEALQSEIEALNLRLNDPAKNAQSPLQITHIDQDTIFFSNGAQLVLPQPEVTKTIQQLEIDGLTLSITEGNSINLAEILTLDCCSDNQTLELSGSMLSIFGGNTVDLSRIDEDSNPKNELQELSLEGNKLSISKGNSVLLPFGDLLSGMNPGTAKSGTSLGCGLALVPDYATLRSQPPLEDSLVFVYGAGIRGFFWRVDEAQPDGGTVISSSKSGQSILWQRVRPPGFFKLDWWKIGDPMPSGLSGDTIRSAADVLNIIMEVSKGGAIIDVSGDNSPRTIVLDKSVLLYGDVVITGAGDTFKRMDAVWTTLTSSAGPNASTLSVASSEGFHKGGSILVVNGNGFQQNNGKTKTIKQVQEGGLQIQGTLGTAMAAGDTVTTAFTLFKANGAAPIPLRRLIFNNVNFDGNWPNNTFTHDWRFNNTINISSNVGTRVVIENAYFRRTPSENIIVGNLTLRDTEADSLAGSLVHISTSLDTTIGVLVENVRAKNVNMMTHALMGHSEGFIVSSASPQYIKLHKILAINGREAFVGDLGGGTDYWEIQDCRVQNFKHITVGRLSATQKKISGLRILNNQFINCNQLGIANGSLLSSRYTDRPRIENNLFVNSGIHLEGSIGANVTGNQFLYDAALGGYASSITQDDFELPMGALVYFSDFHDLNFSDN
;
A
#
# COMPACT_ATOMS: atom_id res chain seq x y z
N MET A 1 -31.39 -33.69 12.17
CA MET A 1 -32.84 -33.69 12.49
C MET A 1 -33.73 -33.10 11.40
N ARG A 2 -33.33 -32.03 10.66
CA ARG A 2 -34.15 -31.41 9.59
C ARG A 2 -34.46 -32.28 8.36
N GLU A 3 -33.64 -33.29 8.05
CA GLU A 3 -33.80 -34.17 6.86
C GLU A 3 -34.59 -35.46 7.15
N TYR A 4 -34.77 -35.83 8.41
CA TYR A 4 -35.37 -37.12 8.79
C TYR A 4 -36.78 -36.98 9.37
N LEU A 5 -37.39 -35.80 9.28
CA LEU A 5 -38.76 -35.55 9.78
C LEU A 5 -39.83 -36.42 9.08
N PRO A 6 -39.76 -36.69 7.76
CA PRO A 6 -40.68 -37.63 7.09
C PRO A 6 -40.49 -39.07 7.58
N LEU A 7 -39.24 -39.49 7.81
CA LEU A 7 -38.88 -40.81 8.35
C LEU A 7 -39.40 -40.99 9.77
N LEU A 8 -39.25 -39.97 10.61
CA LEU A 8 -39.72 -39.98 11.99
C LEU A 8 -41.26 -40.05 12.05
N LEU A 9 -41.95 -39.32 11.16
CA LEU A 9 -43.40 -39.39 11.01
C LEU A 9 -43.85 -40.78 10.57
N PHE A 10 -43.18 -41.37 9.57
CA PHE A 10 -43.46 -42.73 9.08
C PHE A 10 -43.25 -43.78 10.18
N PHE A 11 -42.18 -43.68 10.96
CA PHE A 11 -41.86 -44.63 12.04
C PHE A 11 -42.87 -44.55 13.19
N VAL A 12 -43.30 -43.34 13.58
CA VAL A 12 -44.34 -43.13 14.62
C VAL A 12 -45.70 -43.66 14.14
N LEU A 13 -46.08 -43.36 12.89
CA LEU A 13 -47.33 -43.83 12.27
C LEU A 13 -47.35 -45.37 12.14
N PHE A 14 -46.24 -45.98 11.72
CA PHE A 14 -46.14 -47.43 11.52
C PHE A 14 -46.14 -48.20 12.84
N LEU A 15 -45.50 -47.69 13.90
CA LEU A 15 -45.60 -48.26 15.24
C LEU A 15 -47.04 -48.19 15.77
N GLN A 16 -47.73 -47.06 15.57
CA GLN A 16 -49.09 -46.87 16.06
C GLN A 16 -50.09 -47.80 15.35
N VAL A 17 -49.92 -48.05 14.04
CA VAL A 17 -50.69 -49.04 13.27
C VAL A 17 -50.40 -50.47 13.74
N SER A 18 -49.13 -50.81 13.97
CA SER A 18 -48.71 -52.16 14.39
C SER A 18 -49.17 -52.51 15.82
N LEU A 19 -49.20 -51.52 16.72
CA LEU A 19 -49.75 -51.69 18.07
C LEU A 19 -51.30 -51.72 18.10
N SER A 20 -51.97 -51.05 17.16
CA SER A 20 -53.44 -51.04 17.04
C SER A 20 -54.00 -52.29 16.36
N ALA A 21 -53.23 -52.90 15.45
CA ALA A 21 -53.63 -54.09 14.69
C ALA A 21 -53.74 -55.38 15.53
N GLN A 22 -53.23 -55.39 16.76
CA GLN A 22 -53.37 -56.54 17.67
C GLN A 22 -54.70 -56.61 18.43
N VAL A 23 -55.67 -55.71 18.19
CA VAL A 23 -56.98 -55.79 18.85
C VAL A 23 -58.15 -55.46 17.90
N LYS A 24 -58.58 -56.45 17.09
CA LYS A 24 -59.97 -56.83 16.76
C LYS A 24 -60.05 -57.53 15.39
N GLU A 25 -60.16 -58.86 15.41
CA GLU A 25 -60.90 -59.57 14.36
C GLU A 25 -62.39 -59.19 14.48
N ASN A 26 -63.00 -58.63 13.44
CA ASN A 26 -64.44 -58.68 13.21
C ASN A 26 -64.74 -58.58 11.71
N THR A 27 -65.58 -59.49 11.24
CA THR A 27 -66.05 -59.68 9.86
C THR A 27 -66.90 -58.51 9.32
N PRO A 28 -67.03 -58.37 7.98
CA PRO A 28 -67.53 -57.16 7.33
C PRO A 28 -69.06 -57.07 7.27
N THR A 29 -69.59 -55.84 7.32
CA THR A 29 -70.99 -55.52 6.96
C THR A 29 -71.00 -54.58 5.74
N PRO A 30 -71.85 -54.79 4.71
CA PRO A 30 -71.82 -54.04 3.46
C PRO A 30 -72.74 -52.82 3.49
N GLY A 31 -72.26 -51.69 2.95
CA GLY A 31 -73.15 -50.57 2.59
C GLY A 31 -72.48 -49.21 2.51
N LYS A 32 -72.47 -48.65 1.28
CA LYS A 32 -72.14 -47.28 0.85
C LYS A 32 -70.68 -46.98 0.53
N THR A 33 -70.32 -47.27 -0.73
CA THR A 33 -69.39 -46.45 -1.53
C THR A 33 -70.11 -45.20 -2.07
N PRO A 34 -69.47 -44.03 -2.11
CA PRO A 34 -69.70 -43.02 -3.13
C PRO A 34 -68.81 -43.32 -4.35
N GLU A 35 -69.41 -43.40 -5.53
CA GLU A 35 -68.70 -43.45 -6.81
C GLU A 35 -67.99 -42.12 -7.08
N LEU A 36 -66.69 -42.21 -7.41
CA LEU A 36 -65.91 -41.17 -8.08
C LEU A 36 -65.24 -41.87 -9.26
N ASP A 37 -65.78 -41.66 -10.46
CA ASP A 37 -65.21 -42.13 -11.73
C ASP A 37 -63.92 -41.34 -12.04
N ASP A 38 -62.76 -41.93 -11.74
CA ASP A 38 -61.43 -41.47 -12.16
C ASP A 38 -60.57 -42.69 -12.55
N PRO A 39 -59.88 -42.75 -13.72
CA PRO A 39 -59.22 -43.96 -14.22
C PRO A 39 -57.99 -44.45 -13.42
N LEU A 40 -57.65 -43.82 -12.29
CA LEU A 40 -56.56 -44.26 -11.39
C LEU A 40 -57.01 -45.21 -10.26
N TYR A 41 -58.29 -45.60 -10.20
CA TYR A 41 -58.84 -46.33 -9.05
C TYR A 41 -58.59 -47.85 -9.01
N THR A 42 -57.90 -48.46 -9.99
CA THR A 42 -57.77 -49.94 -10.06
C THR A 42 -56.34 -50.50 -10.07
N ARG A 43 -55.34 -49.81 -9.55
CA ARG A 43 -54.05 -50.43 -9.18
C ARG A 43 -53.47 -49.78 -7.92
N ASN A 44 -53.04 -50.63 -6.99
CA ASN A 44 -52.48 -50.36 -5.65
C ASN A 44 -53.53 -50.20 -4.53
N GLN A 45 -53.71 -51.28 -3.77
CA GLN A 45 -54.38 -51.29 -2.47
C GLN A 45 -53.50 -50.56 -1.44
N GLY A 46 -53.62 -49.23 -1.35
CA GLY A 46 -53.05 -48.45 -0.24
C GLY A 46 -54.05 -48.33 0.92
N GLN A 47 -53.59 -48.51 2.16
CA GLN A 47 -54.38 -48.24 3.36
C GLN A 47 -54.59 -46.73 3.53
N TRP A 48 -55.82 -46.32 3.88
CA TRP A 48 -56.15 -44.95 4.21
C TRP A 48 -55.95 -44.71 5.72
N ILE A 49 -55.25 -43.63 6.08
CA ILE A 49 -55.10 -43.21 7.48
C ILE A 49 -55.72 -41.81 7.61
N GLU A 50 -56.79 -41.69 8.41
CA GLU A 50 -57.42 -40.41 8.75
C GLU A 50 -56.78 -39.91 10.06
N LEU A 51 -56.06 -38.79 10.03
CA LEU A 51 -55.43 -38.18 11.22
C LEU A 51 -56.20 -36.93 11.65
N SER A 52 -56.35 -36.72 12.96
CA SER A 52 -56.97 -35.51 13.48
C SER A 52 -55.95 -34.39 13.65
N LEU A 53 -56.35 -33.16 13.33
CA LEU A 53 -55.53 -31.94 13.42
C LEU A 53 -54.96 -31.66 14.82
N ARG A 54 -55.50 -32.29 15.86
CA ARG A 54 -55.02 -32.15 17.23
C ARG A 54 -53.70 -32.88 17.46
N ASP A 55 -53.47 -33.99 16.75
CA ASP A 55 -52.34 -34.88 16.99
C ASP A 55 -51.05 -34.38 16.32
N ILE A 56 -51.16 -33.67 15.19
CA ILE A 56 -50.00 -33.10 14.47
C ILE A 56 -49.38 -31.91 15.23
N ARG A 57 -50.21 -31.15 15.97
CA ARG A 57 -49.78 -29.92 16.65
C ARG A 57 -48.99 -30.16 17.95
N GLU A 58 -49.12 -31.34 18.56
CA GLU A 58 -48.39 -31.70 19.78
C GLU A 58 -47.04 -32.38 19.50
N LEU A 59 -46.76 -32.77 18.25
CA LEU A 59 -45.58 -33.55 17.87
C LEU A 59 -44.41 -32.73 17.25
N ILE A 60 -44.62 -31.48 16.85
CA ILE A 60 -43.63 -30.65 16.15
C ILE A 60 -43.62 -29.22 16.73
N SER A 61 -42.44 -28.60 16.91
CA SER A 61 -42.36 -27.24 17.44
C SER A 61 -42.93 -26.20 16.45
N PRO A 62 -43.67 -25.18 16.93
CA PRO A 62 -44.36 -24.22 16.05
C PRO A 62 -43.44 -23.46 15.07
N GLN A 63 -42.19 -23.17 15.47
CA GLN A 63 -41.23 -22.41 14.66
C GLN A 63 -40.77 -23.14 13.39
N ILE A 64 -40.74 -24.49 13.40
CA ILE A 64 -40.27 -25.28 12.25
C ILE A 64 -41.34 -25.35 11.15
N LEU A 65 -42.62 -25.30 11.54
CA LEU A 65 -43.76 -25.36 10.62
C LEU A 65 -43.92 -24.04 9.84
N THR A 66 -43.63 -22.89 10.46
CA THR A 66 -43.79 -21.56 9.85
C THR A 66 -42.67 -21.22 8.84
N GLU A 67 -41.47 -21.77 9.00
CA GLU A 67 -40.33 -21.48 8.10
C GLU A 67 -40.40 -22.24 6.76
N ARG A 68 -40.98 -23.45 6.72
CA ARG A 68 -41.10 -24.23 5.47
C ARG A 68 -42.44 -24.06 4.76
N PHE A 69 -43.51 -23.74 5.48
CA PHE A 69 -44.86 -23.61 4.93
C PHE A 69 -45.52 -22.31 5.43
N PRO A 70 -45.15 -21.15 4.85
CA PRO A 70 -45.60 -19.85 5.33
C PRO A 70 -47.12 -19.65 5.26
N ASP A 71 -47.85 -20.43 4.45
CA ASP A 71 -49.31 -20.41 4.33
C ASP A 71 -50.02 -21.55 5.10
N LEU A 72 -49.32 -22.30 5.94
CA LEU A 72 -49.89 -23.46 6.64
C LEU A 72 -51.07 -23.08 7.53
N ASP A 73 -51.04 -21.91 8.19
CA ASP A 73 -52.17 -21.42 9.00
C ASP A 73 -53.44 -21.19 8.16
N ALA A 74 -53.32 -20.89 6.86
CA ALA A 74 -54.46 -20.76 5.94
C ALA A 74 -54.96 -22.12 5.42
N LEU A 75 -54.10 -23.15 5.36
CA LEU A 75 -54.48 -24.53 5.06
C LEU A 75 -55.15 -25.25 6.24
N LEU A 76 -54.77 -24.91 7.48
CA LEU A 76 -55.25 -25.57 8.71
C LEU A 76 -56.71 -25.24 9.08
N ASP A 77 -57.33 -24.23 8.45
CA ASP A 77 -58.73 -23.82 8.66
C ASP A 77 -59.75 -24.65 7.83
N GLN A 78 -59.30 -25.61 7.02
CA GLN A 78 -60.17 -26.49 6.23
C GLN A 78 -60.46 -27.82 6.98
N PRO A 79 -61.70 -28.34 6.94
CA PRO A 79 -62.15 -29.29 7.96
C PRO A 79 -61.65 -30.74 7.86
N LYS A 80 -60.97 -31.21 6.79
CA LYS A 80 -60.44 -32.60 6.69
C LYS A 80 -59.32 -32.74 5.66
N TRP A 81 -58.30 -33.54 5.98
CA TRP A 81 -57.24 -33.99 5.06
C TRP A 81 -57.25 -35.53 4.95
N LEU A 82 -57.01 -36.07 3.76
CA LEU A 82 -56.82 -37.50 3.50
C LEU A 82 -55.38 -37.73 3.03
N LEU A 83 -54.57 -38.38 3.86
CA LEU A 83 -53.22 -38.78 3.47
C LEU A 83 -53.29 -40.05 2.63
N LYS A 84 -52.89 -39.97 1.35
CA LYS A 84 -52.68 -41.15 0.48
C LYS A 84 -51.19 -41.28 0.17
N ILE A 85 -50.55 -42.30 0.73
CA ILE A 85 -49.17 -42.66 0.37
C ILE A 85 -49.25 -43.47 -0.92
N VAL A 86 -48.76 -42.91 -2.02
CA VAL A 86 -48.63 -43.62 -3.30
C VAL A 86 -47.15 -43.75 -3.60
N SER A 87 -46.63 -44.98 -3.52
CA SER A 87 -45.36 -45.31 -4.17
C SER A 87 -45.67 -45.61 -5.64
N ASN A 88 -44.95 -44.94 -6.54
CA ASN A 88 -44.96 -45.24 -7.97
C ASN A 88 -43.72 -46.08 -8.33
N GLU A 89 -43.64 -46.56 -9.58
CA GLU A 89 -42.47 -47.31 -10.10
C GLU A 89 -41.18 -46.46 -10.20
N GLN A 90 -41.20 -45.22 -9.70
CA GLN A 90 -40.14 -44.22 -9.82
C GLN A 90 -39.58 -43.78 -8.45
N ASP A 91 -39.93 -44.49 -7.35
CA ASP A 91 -39.43 -44.25 -5.98
C ASP A 91 -39.75 -42.87 -5.39
N GLU A 92 -40.95 -42.35 -5.65
CA GLU A 92 -41.36 -41.01 -5.21
C GLU A 92 -42.48 -41.03 -4.14
N LEU A 93 -42.42 -40.10 -3.18
CA LEU A 93 -43.43 -39.92 -2.14
C LEU A 93 -44.27 -38.66 -2.38
N TYR A 94 -45.59 -38.77 -2.24
CA TYR A 94 -46.54 -37.68 -2.54
C TYR A 94 -47.49 -37.36 -1.39
N PHE A 95 -47.89 -36.09 -1.27
CA PHE A 95 -49.10 -35.63 -0.58
C PHE A 95 -50.24 -35.43 -1.58
N ILE A 96 -51.48 -35.66 -1.15
CA ILE A 96 -52.67 -35.28 -1.91
C ILE A 96 -53.56 -34.40 -1.03
N ASP A 97 -53.96 -33.24 -1.52
CA ASP A 97 -54.86 -32.34 -0.79
C ASP A 97 -56.33 -32.78 -0.90
N ALA A 98 -57.22 -32.10 -0.15
CA ALA A 98 -58.66 -32.39 -0.14
C ALA A 98 -59.36 -32.08 -1.48
N LEU A 99 -58.68 -31.45 -2.45
CA LEU A 99 -59.15 -31.14 -3.80
C LEU A 99 -58.58 -32.08 -4.87
N GLY A 100 -57.71 -33.02 -4.48
CA GLY A 100 -57.09 -34.01 -5.37
C GLY A 100 -55.77 -33.57 -6.02
N GLN A 101 -55.15 -32.45 -5.59
CA GLN A 101 -53.84 -32.05 -6.09
C GLN A 101 -52.71 -32.82 -5.42
N THR A 102 -51.80 -33.37 -6.23
CA THR A 102 -50.60 -34.10 -5.80
C THR A 102 -49.40 -33.17 -5.63
N VAL A 103 -48.70 -33.26 -4.50
CA VAL A 103 -47.44 -32.55 -4.22
C VAL A 103 -46.35 -33.58 -3.95
N LEU A 104 -45.26 -33.56 -4.74
CA LEU A 104 -44.09 -34.41 -4.55
C LEU A 104 -43.29 -33.96 -3.33
N LEU A 105 -42.96 -34.89 -2.44
CA LEU A 105 -42.18 -34.66 -1.23
C LEU A 105 -40.71 -35.05 -1.39
N GLU A 106 -40.45 -36.25 -1.91
CA GLU A 106 -39.13 -36.88 -1.91
C GLU A 106 -39.02 -37.83 -3.11
N LYS A 107 -37.81 -37.95 -3.67
CA LYS A 107 -37.46 -38.95 -4.70
C LYS A 107 -36.42 -39.93 -4.14
N ASP A 108 -36.35 -41.14 -4.71
CA ASP A 108 -35.39 -42.19 -4.36
C ASP A 108 -35.48 -42.67 -2.89
N PHE A 109 -36.70 -42.86 -2.37
CA PHE A 109 -36.93 -43.20 -0.96
C PHE A 109 -36.69 -44.70 -0.60
N SER A 110 -36.59 -45.59 -1.58
CA SER A 110 -36.51 -47.05 -1.38
C SER A 110 -35.27 -47.57 -0.64
N PRO A 111 -34.05 -47.01 -0.78
CA PRO A 111 -32.88 -47.47 -0.01
C PRO A 111 -33.06 -47.28 1.49
N ALA A 112 -33.77 -46.23 1.91
CA ALA A 112 -34.08 -45.98 3.32
C ALA A 112 -35.10 -46.99 3.86
N ILE A 113 -36.07 -47.41 3.04
CA ILE A 113 -37.04 -48.46 3.41
C ILE A 113 -36.38 -49.83 3.52
N GLU A 114 -35.47 -50.21 2.62
CA GLU A 114 -34.79 -51.51 2.67
C GLU A 114 -33.87 -51.63 3.90
N ALA A 115 -33.14 -50.56 4.23
CA ALA A 115 -32.33 -50.51 5.45
C ALA A 115 -33.19 -50.60 6.73
N LEU A 116 -34.34 -49.93 6.75
CA LEU A 116 -35.31 -49.99 7.83
C LEU A 116 -36.04 -51.34 7.91
N GLN A 117 -36.38 -51.99 6.79
CA GLN A 117 -37.02 -53.31 6.78
C GLN A 117 -36.11 -54.39 7.33
N SER A 118 -34.81 -54.34 7.01
CA SER A 118 -33.78 -55.21 7.60
C SER A 118 -33.69 -55.02 9.13
N GLU A 119 -33.71 -53.78 9.61
CA GLU A 119 -33.71 -53.49 11.04
C GLU A 119 -35.03 -53.85 11.73
N ILE A 120 -36.18 -53.70 11.06
CA ILE A 120 -37.52 -54.08 11.56
C ILE A 120 -37.67 -55.59 11.62
N GLU A 121 -37.16 -56.36 10.66
CA GLU A 121 -37.11 -57.83 10.75
C GLU A 121 -36.21 -58.29 11.90
N ALA A 122 -35.06 -57.63 12.11
CA ALA A 122 -34.21 -57.89 13.26
C ALA A 122 -34.87 -57.50 14.61
N LEU A 123 -35.69 -56.44 14.62
CA LEU A 123 -36.46 -56.01 15.79
C LEU A 123 -37.62 -56.97 16.10
N ASN A 124 -38.34 -57.43 15.08
CA ASN A 124 -39.43 -58.40 15.21
C ASN A 124 -38.93 -59.76 15.71
N LEU A 125 -37.71 -60.17 15.32
CA LEU A 125 -37.03 -61.36 15.85
C LEU A 125 -36.60 -61.20 17.32
N ARG A 126 -36.30 -59.97 17.77
CA ARG A 126 -35.96 -59.64 19.17
C ARG A 126 -37.19 -59.45 20.06
N LEU A 127 -38.31 -58.99 19.50
CA LEU A 127 -39.59 -58.79 20.19
C LEU A 127 -40.41 -60.09 20.35
N ASN A 128 -40.22 -61.08 19.47
CA ASN A 128 -40.92 -62.37 19.50
C ASN A 128 -40.14 -63.51 20.20
N ASP A 129 -39.22 -63.20 21.11
CA ASP A 129 -38.64 -64.23 22.00
C ASP A 129 -39.75 -64.84 22.88
N PRO A 130 -40.12 -66.12 22.70
CA PRO A 130 -41.22 -66.73 23.43
C PRO A 130 -40.99 -66.79 24.95
N ALA A 131 -39.77 -66.51 25.43
CA ALA A 131 -39.40 -66.60 26.84
C ALA A 131 -39.75 -65.37 27.69
N LYS A 132 -40.26 -64.25 27.13
CA LYS A 132 -40.48 -63.00 27.89
C LYS A 132 -41.88 -62.36 27.81
N ASN A 133 -42.87 -63.00 27.20
CA ASN A 133 -44.21 -62.42 27.07
C ASN A 133 -45.11 -62.71 28.29
N ALA A 134 -45.01 -61.85 29.30
CA ALA A 134 -46.07 -61.67 30.30
C ALA A 134 -46.25 -60.18 30.67
N GLN A 135 -47.39 -59.64 30.23
CA GLN A 135 -48.15 -58.49 30.77
C GLN A 135 -47.54 -57.07 30.72
N SER A 136 -47.94 -56.34 29.67
CA SER A 136 -48.24 -54.88 29.55
C SER A 136 -47.79 -54.37 28.18
N PRO A 137 -48.50 -53.44 27.51
CA PRO A 137 -48.02 -52.87 26.26
C PRO A 137 -46.65 -52.20 26.48
N LEU A 138 -45.70 -52.52 25.62
CA LEU A 138 -44.36 -51.90 25.64
C LEU A 138 -44.54 -50.40 25.38
N GLN A 139 -44.08 -49.54 26.30
CA GLN A 139 -44.21 -48.08 26.15
C GLN A 139 -42.85 -47.41 26.21
N ILE A 140 -42.67 -46.35 25.43
CA ILE A 140 -41.48 -45.50 25.50
C ILE A 140 -41.58 -44.66 26.77
N THR A 141 -40.59 -44.74 27.65
CA THR A 141 -40.56 -43.99 28.91
C THR A 141 -39.92 -42.63 28.74
N HIS A 142 -38.77 -42.55 28.06
CA HIS A 142 -38.12 -41.30 27.67
C HIS A 142 -37.10 -41.54 26.54
N ILE A 143 -36.64 -40.46 25.93
CA ILE A 143 -35.54 -40.44 24.95
C ILE A 143 -34.43 -39.57 25.54
N ASP A 144 -33.20 -40.09 25.59
CA ASP A 144 -32.01 -39.33 26.00
C ASP A 144 -30.95 -39.42 24.91
N GLN A 145 -30.52 -38.25 24.43
CA GLN A 145 -29.68 -38.06 23.24
C GLN A 145 -30.16 -38.95 22.06
N ASP A 146 -29.47 -40.04 21.81
CA ASP A 146 -29.64 -40.98 20.72
C ASP A 146 -30.09 -42.36 21.21
N THR A 147 -30.64 -42.46 22.41
CA THR A 147 -31.16 -43.72 22.97
C THR A 147 -32.62 -43.59 23.40
N ILE A 148 -33.46 -44.51 22.92
CA ILE A 148 -34.86 -44.65 23.32
C ILE A 148 -34.97 -45.71 24.42
N PHE A 149 -35.67 -45.39 25.51
CA PHE A 149 -35.85 -46.27 26.66
C PHE A 149 -37.29 -46.76 26.74
N PHE A 150 -37.47 -48.04 27.07
CA PHE A 150 -38.77 -48.70 27.14
C PHE A 150 -39.14 -49.09 28.57
N SER A 151 -40.45 -49.25 28.82
CA SER A 151 -41.05 -49.58 30.12
C SER A 151 -40.59 -50.91 30.72
N ASN A 152 -40.03 -51.82 29.91
CA ASN A 152 -39.44 -53.08 30.37
C ASN A 152 -37.92 -52.98 30.66
N GLY A 153 -37.34 -51.78 30.59
CA GLY A 153 -35.91 -51.53 30.78
C GLY A 153 -35.04 -51.76 29.55
N ALA A 154 -35.62 -52.12 28.39
CA ALA A 154 -34.87 -52.20 27.14
C ALA A 154 -34.43 -50.80 26.65
N GLN A 155 -33.31 -50.76 25.96
CA GLN A 155 -32.74 -49.56 25.36
C GLN A 155 -32.51 -49.81 23.87
N LEU A 156 -32.89 -48.85 23.03
CA LEU A 156 -32.58 -48.81 21.60
C LEU A 156 -31.70 -47.60 21.34
N VAL A 157 -30.40 -47.84 21.14
CA VAL A 157 -29.46 -46.83 20.68
C VAL A 157 -29.70 -46.66 19.18
N LEU A 158 -30.09 -45.45 18.77
CA LEU A 158 -30.25 -45.06 17.39
C LEU A 158 -28.86 -45.02 16.74
N PRO A 159 -28.70 -45.55 15.52
CA PRO A 159 -27.41 -45.54 14.85
C PRO A 159 -26.90 -44.11 14.68
N GLN A 160 -25.73 -43.82 15.25
CA GLN A 160 -25.00 -42.59 14.96
C GLN A 160 -24.49 -42.67 13.52
N PRO A 161 -24.67 -41.64 12.67
CA PRO A 161 -23.98 -41.61 11.41
C PRO A 161 -22.48 -41.56 11.72
N GLU A 162 -21.70 -42.48 11.16
CA GLU A 162 -20.28 -42.20 10.95
C GLU A 162 -20.21 -40.94 10.10
N VAL A 163 -19.99 -39.79 10.75
CA VAL A 163 -19.57 -38.60 10.02
C VAL A 163 -18.11 -38.81 9.69
N THR A 164 -17.83 -39.62 8.67
CA THR A 164 -16.64 -39.38 7.87
C THR A 164 -16.88 -38.02 7.23
N LYS A 165 -16.28 -36.96 7.78
CA LYS A 165 -16.14 -35.70 7.04
C LYS A 165 -15.21 -35.99 5.87
N THR A 166 -15.72 -36.56 4.78
CA THR A 166 -15.07 -36.39 3.48
C THR A 166 -15.29 -34.93 3.11
N ILE A 167 -14.27 -34.10 3.33
CA ILE A 167 -14.24 -32.76 2.79
C ILE A 167 -14.24 -32.94 1.27
N GLN A 168 -15.37 -32.71 0.61
CA GLN A 168 -15.40 -32.63 -0.84
C GLN A 168 -14.64 -31.36 -1.23
N GLN A 169 -13.49 -31.53 -1.88
CA GLN A 169 -12.70 -30.43 -2.41
C GLN A 169 -13.07 -30.21 -3.87
N LEU A 170 -13.37 -28.97 -4.23
CA LEU A 170 -13.39 -28.54 -5.63
C LEU A 170 -11.96 -28.25 -6.05
N GLU A 171 -11.53 -28.86 -7.14
CA GLU A 171 -10.22 -28.63 -7.75
C GLU A 171 -10.39 -28.27 -9.23
N ILE A 172 -9.60 -27.30 -9.69
CA ILE A 172 -9.50 -26.93 -11.10
C ILE A 172 -8.10 -27.31 -11.58
N ASP A 173 -8.03 -28.27 -12.50
CA ASP A 173 -6.81 -28.61 -13.24
C ASP A 173 -7.04 -28.35 -14.73
N GLY A 174 -6.31 -27.35 -15.25
CA GLY A 174 -6.54 -26.81 -16.59
C GLY A 174 -7.96 -26.25 -16.76
N LEU A 175 -8.75 -26.88 -17.63
CA LEU A 175 -10.15 -26.53 -17.91
C LEU A 175 -11.16 -27.51 -17.29
N THR A 176 -10.74 -28.40 -16.40
CA THR A 176 -11.65 -29.36 -15.78
C THR A 176 -11.88 -28.98 -14.33
N LEU A 177 -13.14 -28.75 -13.96
CA LEU A 177 -13.54 -28.60 -12.57
C LEU A 177 -14.02 -29.96 -12.06
N SER A 178 -13.39 -30.47 -11.01
CA SER A 178 -13.75 -31.75 -10.39
C SER A 178 -14.03 -31.60 -8.90
N ILE A 179 -14.88 -32.49 -8.39
CA ILE A 179 -15.13 -32.66 -6.96
C ILE A 179 -14.60 -34.01 -6.50
N THR A 180 -13.98 -34.07 -5.32
CA THR A 180 -13.40 -35.31 -4.78
C THR A 180 -14.45 -36.42 -4.72
N GLU A 181 -14.14 -37.58 -5.34
CA GLU A 181 -15.04 -38.75 -5.49
C GLU A 181 -16.35 -38.49 -6.25
N GLY A 182 -16.48 -37.36 -6.96
CA GLY A 182 -17.63 -37.05 -7.79
C GLY A 182 -17.28 -36.73 -9.24
N ASN A 183 -18.25 -36.13 -9.93
CA ASN A 183 -18.13 -35.87 -11.36
C ASN A 183 -17.12 -34.75 -11.66
N SER A 184 -16.55 -34.82 -12.85
CA SER A 184 -15.78 -33.73 -13.43
C SER A 184 -16.56 -33.07 -14.56
N ILE A 185 -16.45 -31.75 -14.67
CA ILE A 185 -17.03 -30.95 -15.74
C ILE A 185 -15.90 -30.37 -16.56
N ASN A 186 -15.91 -30.64 -17.86
CA ASN A 186 -15.00 -29.98 -18.79
C ASN A 186 -15.54 -28.60 -19.16
N LEU A 187 -14.86 -27.55 -18.70
CA LEU A 187 -15.20 -26.15 -18.96
C LEU A 187 -14.80 -25.69 -20.37
N ALA A 188 -14.16 -26.54 -21.17
CA ALA A 188 -13.83 -26.22 -22.56
C ALA A 188 -15.09 -25.86 -23.37
N GLU A 189 -16.23 -26.52 -23.12
CA GLU A 189 -17.48 -26.20 -23.82
C GLU A 189 -18.09 -24.86 -23.36
N ILE A 190 -17.90 -24.49 -22.09
CA ILE A 190 -18.33 -23.19 -21.53
C ILE A 190 -17.48 -22.05 -22.09
N LEU A 191 -16.20 -22.29 -22.39
CA LEU A 191 -15.32 -21.33 -23.07
C LEU A 191 -15.56 -21.23 -24.59
N THR A 192 -16.28 -22.18 -25.18
CA THR A 192 -16.72 -22.10 -26.59
C THR A 192 -18.14 -21.56 -26.76
N LEU A 193 -18.90 -21.48 -25.66
CA LEU A 193 -20.20 -20.83 -25.65
C LEU A 193 -20.00 -19.35 -25.37
N ASP A 194 -20.02 -18.60 -26.46
CA ASP A 194 -19.94 -17.14 -26.59
C ASP A 194 -21.07 -16.37 -25.86
N CYS A 195 -21.68 -16.96 -24.83
CA CYS A 195 -22.88 -16.43 -24.19
C CYS A 195 -22.60 -15.45 -23.03
N CYS A 196 -21.33 -15.25 -22.64
CA CYS A 196 -20.97 -14.38 -21.52
C CYS A 196 -19.81 -13.41 -21.81
N SER A 197 -19.47 -13.19 -23.08
CA SER A 197 -18.76 -11.97 -23.47
C SER A 197 -19.55 -11.28 -24.57
N ASP A 198 -20.06 -10.10 -24.27
CA ASP A 198 -20.62 -9.12 -25.19
C ASP A 198 -19.55 -8.54 -26.17
N ASN A 199 -18.51 -9.33 -26.46
CA ASN A 199 -17.48 -9.03 -27.44
C ASN A 199 -18.04 -9.20 -28.85
N GLN A 200 -18.81 -8.23 -29.31
CA GLN A 200 -19.15 -8.11 -30.72
C GLN A 200 -17.88 -7.77 -31.51
N THR A 201 -17.47 -8.67 -32.40
CA THR A 201 -16.42 -8.33 -33.37
C THR A 201 -17.06 -7.52 -34.49
N LEU A 202 -16.65 -6.25 -34.59
CA LEU A 202 -16.96 -5.35 -35.70
C LEU A 202 -15.85 -5.49 -36.74
N GLU A 203 -16.19 -5.96 -37.93
CA GLU A 203 -15.26 -6.04 -39.06
C GLU A 203 -15.64 -5.01 -40.12
N LEU A 204 -14.70 -4.13 -40.46
CA LEU A 204 -14.86 -3.19 -41.56
C LEU A 204 -14.10 -3.72 -42.78
N SER A 205 -14.83 -4.15 -43.81
CA SER A 205 -14.27 -4.56 -45.09
C SER A 205 -14.75 -3.61 -46.18
N GLY A 206 -13.85 -2.72 -46.64
CA GLY A 206 -14.24 -1.59 -47.49
C GLY A 206 -15.15 -0.62 -46.74
N SER A 207 -16.35 -0.37 -47.26
CA SER A 207 -17.39 0.43 -46.60
C SER A 207 -18.40 -0.39 -45.80
N MET A 208 -18.24 -1.71 -45.73
CA MET A 208 -19.20 -2.60 -45.08
C MET A 208 -18.76 -2.89 -43.65
N LEU A 209 -19.52 -2.37 -42.68
CA LEU A 209 -19.35 -2.69 -41.26
C LEU A 209 -20.22 -3.92 -40.93
N SER A 210 -19.59 -5.05 -40.66
CA SER A 210 -20.26 -6.29 -40.28
C SER A 210 -20.12 -6.55 -38.79
N ILE A 211 -21.22 -6.89 -38.13
CA ILE A 211 -21.24 -7.39 -36.75
C ILE A 211 -21.25 -8.92 -36.83
N PHE A 212 -20.32 -9.60 -36.16
CA PHE A 212 -20.32 -11.08 -36.14
C PHE A 212 -21.65 -11.63 -35.62
N GLY A 213 -22.30 -12.50 -36.41
CA GLY A 213 -23.64 -13.03 -36.12
C GLY A 213 -24.80 -12.04 -36.29
N GLY A 214 -24.53 -10.79 -36.73
CA GLY A 214 -25.49 -9.70 -36.88
C GLY A 214 -25.63 -9.19 -38.31
N ASN A 215 -26.15 -7.97 -38.45
CA ASN A 215 -26.34 -7.31 -39.73
C ASN A 215 -25.03 -6.69 -40.25
N THR A 216 -24.97 -6.51 -41.57
CA THR A 216 -23.95 -5.69 -42.23
C THR A 216 -24.55 -4.35 -42.64
N VAL A 217 -23.86 -3.25 -42.31
CA VAL A 217 -24.25 -1.87 -42.65
C VAL A 217 -23.29 -1.32 -43.70
N ASP A 218 -23.81 -0.79 -44.80
CA ASP A 218 -23.01 -0.07 -45.80
C ASP A 218 -22.85 1.40 -45.40
N LEU A 219 -21.62 1.78 -45.06
CA LEU A 219 -21.22 3.13 -44.68
C LEU A 219 -20.78 3.98 -45.89
N SER A 220 -20.89 3.47 -47.13
CA SER A 220 -20.48 4.17 -48.35
C SER A 220 -21.19 5.52 -48.57
N ARG A 221 -22.31 5.75 -47.86
CA ARG A 221 -23.17 6.93 -47.95
C ARG A 221 -22.95 7.98 -46.86
N ILE A 222 -21.98 7.78 -45.96
CA ILE A 222 -21.71 8.73 -44.85
C ILE A 222 -20.79 9.87 -45.28
N ASP A 223 -20.09 9.72 -46.40
CA ASP A 223 -19.33 10.81 -47.03
C ASP A 223 -20.13 11.37 -48.22
N GLU A 224 -20.69 12.58 -48.05
CA GLU A 224 -21.29 13.34 -49.16
C GLU A 224 -20.21 14.02 -50.04
N ASP A 225 -18.91 13.84 -49.76
CA ASP A 225 -17.85 14.25 -50.66
C ASP A 225 -17.56 13.18 -51.74
N SER A 226 -17.93 13.52 -52.97
CA SER A 226 -17.67 12.73 -54.17
C SER A 226 -16.17 12.51 -54.51
N ASN A 227 -15.21 13.03 -53.74
CA ASN A 227 -13.78 12.78 -53.94
C ASN A 227 -12.98 12.69 -52.62
N PRO A 228 -12.91 11.50 -51.97
CA PRO A 228 -12.25 11.29 -50.67
C PRO A 228 -10.70 11.42 -50.69
N LYS A 229 -10.10 11.91 -51.78
CA LYS A 229 -8.66 12.20 -51.90
C LYS A 229 -8.35 13.70 -52.01
N ASN A 230 -9.37 14.56 -51.92
CA ASN A 230 -9.19 16.02 -51.98
C ASN A 230 -8.69 16.61 -50.64
N GLU A 231 -8.90 15.92 -49.51
CA GLU A 231 -8.46 16.36 -48.18
C GLU A 231 -7.05 15.88 -47.81
N LEU A 232 -6.49 14.92 -48.54
CA LEU A 232 -5.11 14.48 -48.37
C LEU A 232 -4.17 15.39 -49.16
N GLN A 233 -3.59 16.36 -48.45
CA GLN A 233 -2.55 17.25 -48.97
C GLN A 233 -1.19 16.77 -48.45
N GLU A 234 -0.23 16.58 -49.34
CA GLU A 234 1.14 16.25 -48.99
C GLU A 234 1.91 17.56 -48.85
N LEU A 235 2.47 17.78 -47.66
CA LEU A 235 3.41 18.87 -47.42
C LEU A 235 4.82 18.36 -47.76
N SER A 236 5.48 18.99 -48.73
CA SER A 236 6.87 18.71 -49.07
C SER A 236 7.74 19.93 -48.83
N LEU A 237 8.93 19.71 -48.27
CA LEU A 237 9.92 20.76 -48.04
C LEU A 237 11.14 20.48 -48.91
N GLU A 238 11.38 21.34 -49.90
CA GLU A 238 12.58 21.32 -50.74
C GLU A 238 13.35 22.63 -50.53
N GLY A 239 14.52 22.55 -49.89
CA GLY A 239 15.26 23.73 -49.44
C GLY A 239 14.45 24.58 -48.45
N ASN A 240 14.15 25.82 -48.83
CA ASN A 240 13.33 26.75 -48.03
C ASN A 240 11.87 26.87 -48.48
N LYS A 241 11.43 26.01 -49.39
CA LYS A 241 10.10 26.09 -49.99
C LYS A 241 9.21 24.98 -49.45
N LEU A 242 8.27 25.34 -48.57
CA LEU A 242 7.20 24.45 -48.16
C LEU A 242 6.12 24.46 -49.24
N SER A 243 5.89 23.31 -49.87
CA SER A 243 4.88 23.14 -50.92
C SER A 243 3.75 22.24 -50.41
N ILE A 244 2.52 22.62 -50.72
CA ILE A 244 1.32 21.83 -50.46
C ILE A 244 0.94 21.13 -51.77
N SER A 245 0.73 19.82 -51.77
CA SER A 245 0.32 19.12 -52.99
C SER A 245 -1.01 19.69 -53.49
N LYS A 246 -1.04 20.01 -54.79
CA LYS A 246 -2.15 20.72 -55.46
C LYS A 246 -2.47 22.12 -54.88
N GLY A 247 -1.60 22.68 -54.04
CA GLY A 247 -1.75 23.99 -53.41
C GLY A 247 -0.60 24.96 -53.70
N ASN A 248 -0.56 26.05 -52.94
CA ASN A 248 0.51 27.04 -53.04
C ASN A 248 1.78 26.55 -52.33
N SER A 249 2.87 27.25 -52.61
CA SER A 249 4.12 27.12 -51.87
C SER A 249 4.46 28.41 -51.15
N VAL A 250 4.97 28.29 -49.92
CA VAL A 250 5.53 29.41 -49.16
C VAL A 250 7.04 29.25 -49.09
N LEU A 251 7.76 30.34 -49.36
CA LEU A 251 9.17 30.46 -49.01
C LEU A 251 9.27 30.76 -47.52
N LEU A 252 9.79 29.80 -46.76
CA LEU A 252 10.11 29.98 -45.36
C LEU A 252 11.35 30.90 -45.28
N PRO A 253 11.32 31.99 -44.49
CA PRO A 253 12.40 32.97 -44.43
C PRO A 253 13.73 32.43 -43.86
N PHE A 254 13.85 31.12 -43.60
CA PHE A 254 15.00 30.50 -42.95
C PHE A 254 15.55 29.24 -43.63
N GLY A 255 15.12 28.83 -44.83
CA GLY A 255 15.60 27.52 -45.33
C GLY A 255 17.01 27.51 -45.96
N ASP A 256 17.68 28.65 -46.15
CA ASP A 256 19.14 28.69 -46.34
C ASP A 256 19.91 28.48 -45.02
N LEU A 257 19.23 28.57 -43.87
CA LEU A 257 19.84 28.34 -42.56
C LEU A 257 20.06 26.84 -42.29
N LEU A 258 19.17 25.96 -42.77
CA LEU A 258 19.18 24.52 -42.46
C LEU A 258 20.04 23.68 -43.40
N SER A 259 20.31 24.12 -44.63
CA SER A 259 21.07 23.35 -45.63
C SER A 259 22.57 23.22 -45.32
N GLY A 260 23.10 24.03 -44.39
CA GLY A 260 24.48 23.97 -43.89
C GLY A 260 24.64 23.52 -42.43
N MET A 261 23.54 23.33 -41.68
CA MET A 261 23.56 22.97 -40.26
C MET A 261 23.59 21.45 -40.07
N ASN A 262 24.69 20.82 -40.47
CA ASN A 262 25.11 19.62 -39.76
C ASN A 262 25.75 20.10 -38.43
N PRO A 263 25.29 19.68 -37.25
CA PRO A 263 25.84 20.14 -35.95
C PRO A 263 27.36 19.97 -35.81
N GLY A 264 27.99 19.15 -36.66
CA GLY A 264 29.44 18.94 -36.74
C GLY A 264 30.22 19.80 -37.74
N THR A 265 29.58 20.63 -38.59
CA THR A 265 30.27 21.38 -39.68
C THR A 265 30.02 22.88 -39.70
N ALA A 266 29.19 23.42 -38.81
CA ALA A 266 28.96 24.87 -38.73
C ALA A 266 30.25 25.61 -38.31
N LYS A 267 30.68 26.59 -39.11
CA LYS A 267 31.80 27.47 -38.75
C LYS A 267 31.38 28.40 -37.61
N SER A 268 32.22 28.48 -36.57
CA SER A 268 32.04 29.42 -35.46
C SER A 268 31.83 30.85 -35.96
N GLY A 269 30.84 31.56 -35.40
CA GLY A 269 30.58 32.97 -35.72
C GLY A 269 29.78 33.19 -37.01
N THR A 270 29.10 32.16 -37.52
CA THR A 270 28.13 32.33 -38.62
C THR A 270 26.94 33.14 -38.08
N SER A 271 26.87 34.42 -38.44
CA SER A 271 25.67 35.24 -38.21
C SER A 271 24.57 34.73 -39.15
N LEU A 272 23.41 34.44 -38.59
CA LEU A 272 22.27 33.88 -39.32
C LEU A 272 21.37 34.99 -39.92
N GLY A 273 21.83 36.24 -39.92
CA GLY A 273 20.94 37.40 -40.04
C GLY A 273 20.15 37.60 -38.75
N CYS A 274 19.36 38.69 -38.67
CA CYS A 274 18.49 39.05 -37.53
C CYS A 274 19.15 39.13 -36.12
N GLY A 275 20.48 39.25 -36.04
CA GLY A 275 21.21 39.46 -34.78
C GLY A 275 21.44 38.20 -33.94
N LEU A 276 21.35 37.00 -34.55
CA LEU A 276 21.63 35.71 -33.92
C LEU A 276 22.88 35.04 -34.53
N ALA A 277 23.82 34.60 -33.68
CA ALA A 277 24.97 33.80 -34.08
C ALA A 277 25.02 32.42 -33.43
N LEU A 278 25.62 31.44 -34.12
CA LEU A 278 25.92 30.11 -33.60
C LEU A 278 27.38 30.01 -33.16
N VAL A 279 27.60 29.47 -31.96
CA VAL A 279 28.94 29.27 -31.42
C VAL A 279 29.08 27.84 -30.89
N PRO A 280 30.14 27.10 -31.28
CA PRO A 280 30.28 25.69 -30.92
C PRO A 280 30.42 25.48 -29.43
N ASP A 281 31.12 26.36 -28.71
CA ASP A 281 31.25 26.19 -27.27
C ASP A 281 31.54 27.52 -26.57
N TYR A 282 31.52 27.42 -25.25
CA TYR A 282 31.81 28.50 -24.33
C TYR A 282 33.20 29.12 -24.52
N ALA A 283 34.23 28.29 -24.78
CA ALA A 283 35.61 28.77 -24.94
C ALA A 283 35.76 29.60 -26.22
N THR A 284 35.03 29.21 -27.25
CA THR A 284 34.95 29.90 -28.53
C THR A 284 34.21 31.22 -28.38
N LEU A 285 33.10 31.26 -27.62
CA LEU A 285 32.42 32.52 -27.32
C LEU A 285 33.33 33.49 -26.55
N ARG A 286 34.13 32.98 -25.60
CA ARG A 286 35.11 33.81 -24.84
C ARG A 286 36.24 34.36 -25.72
N SER A 287 36.81 33.53 -26.59
CA SER A 287 38.02 33.85 -27.37
C SER A 287 37.73 34.51 -28.72
N GLN A 288 36.56 34.26 -29.30
CA GLN A 288 36.13 34.73 -30.61
C GLN A 288 34.66 35.19 -30.58
N PRO A 289 34.29 36.19 -29.74
CA PRO A 289 32.90 36.63 -29.65
C PRO A 289 32.42 37.27 -30.97
N PRO A 290 31.18 37.00 -31.40
CA PRO A 290 30.53 37.74 -32.48
C PRO A 290 30.28 39.18 -32.03
N LEU A 291 30.76 40.15 -32.80
CA LEU A 291 30.76 41.58 -32.39
C LEU A 291 29.48 42.33 -32.77
N GLU A 292 28.75 41.83 -33.77
CA GLU A 292 27.58 42.51 -34.35
C GLU A 292 26.24 41.89 -33.91
N ASP A 293 26.25 40.66 -33.39
CA ASP A 293 25.05 39.95 -32.97
C ASP A 293 24.66 40.30 -31.51
N SER A 294 23.36 40.37 -31.25
CA SER A 294 22.83 40.64 -29.90
C SER A 294 22.44 39.37 -29.15
N LEU A 295 22.31 38.24 -29.87
CA LEU A 295 21.95 36.94 -29.35
C LEU A 295 22.90 35.87 -29.88
N VAL A 296 23.32 34.94 -29.02
CA VAL A 296 24.13 33.78 -29.41
C VAL A 296 23.47 32.50 -28.92
N PHE A 297 23.47 31.46 -29.76
CA PHE A 297 23.17 30.09 -29.33
C PHE A 297 24.46 29.27 -29.26
N VAL A 298 24.77 28.78 -28.06
CA VAL A 298 25.89 27.86 -27.81
C VAL A 298 25.40 26.42 -27.92
N TYR A 299 25.92 25.65 -28.87
CA TYR A 299 25.35 24.34 -29.24
C TYR A 299 26.19 23.11 -28.86
N GLY A 300 27.49 23.25 -28.61
CA GLY A 300 28.37 22.14 -28.19
C GLY A 300 28.24 21.80 -26.71
N ALA A 301 28.85 20.70 -26.28
CA ALA A 301 28.61 20.10 -24.96
C ALA A 301 28.91 21.06 -23.77
N GLY A 302 28.13 20.93 -22.69
CA GLY A 302 28.28 21.73 -21.47
C GLY A 302 27.23 22.85 -21.36
N ILE A 303 27.68 24.11 -21.34
CA ILE A 303 26.87 25.30 -21.06
C ILE A 303 26.05 25.70 -22.33
N ARG A 304 25.18 24.81 -22.80
CA ARG A 304 24.34 25.02 -24.00
C ARG A 304 23.24 26.05 -23.76
N GLY A 305 22.79 26.70 -24.83
CA GLY A 305 21.62 27.56 -24.80
C GLY A 305 21.84 28.95 -25.37
N PHE A 306 20.83 29.80 -25.21
CA PHE A 306 20.81 31.17 -25.72
C PHE A 306 21.44 32.16 -24.74
N PHE A 307 22.10 33.19 -25.26
CA PHE A 307 22.73 34.27 -24.50
C PHE A 307 22.52 35.64 -25.16
N TRP A 308 21.98 36.60 -24.42
CA TRP A 308 21.94 38.01 -24.81
C TRP A 308 23.29 38.67 -24.57
N ARG A 309 23.69 39.57 -25.47
CA ARG A 309 24.71 40.55 -25.16
C ARG A 309 24.13 41.58 -24.19
N VAL A 310 24.85 41.87 -23.12
CA VAL A 310 24.46 42.86 -22.10
C VAL A 310 25.63 43.79 -21.78
N ASP A 311 25.31 45.02 -21.38
CA ASP A 311 26.31 46.00 -20.92
C ASP A 311 26.72 45.76 -19.46
N GLU A 312 25.79 45.24 -18.66
CA GLU A 312 26.00 44.89 -17.26
C GLU A 312 25.40 43.51 -16.97
N ALA A 313 26.20 42.67 -16.32
CA ALA A 313 25.79 41.32 -15.96
C ALA A 313 24.89 41.33 -14.73
N GLN A 314 23.70 40.75 -14.85
CA GLN A 314 22.89 40.51 -13.65
C GLN A 314 23.39 39.25 -12.92
N PRO A 315 23.49 39.27 -11.59
CA PRO A 315 23.95 38.13 -10.79
C PRO A 315 23.00 36.92 -10.87
N ASP A 316 21.81 37.08 -11.44
CA ASP A 316 20.78 36.04 -11.54
C ASP A 316 20.90 35.17 -12.81
N GLY A 317 21.81 35.45 -13.75
CA GLY A 317 21.74 34.92 -15.11
C GLY A 317 22.04 33.43 -15.33
N GLY A 318 22.48 32.67 -14.33
CA GLY A 318 22.81 31.24 -14.54
C GLY A 318 24.17 30.98 -15.22
N THR A 319 24.63 31.86 -16.11
CA THR A 319 26.03 31.97 -16.54
C THR A 319 26.23 33.35 -17.17
N VAL A 320 27.24 34.09 -16.73
CA VAL A 320 27.71 35.30 -17.42
C VAL A 320 29.06 34.98 -18.03
N ILE A 321 29.18 35.22 -19.33
CA ILE A 321 30.39 34.93 -20.10
C ILE A 321 31.05 36.26 -20.40
N SER A 322 32.16 36.55 -19.73
CA SER A 322 33.03 37.65 -20.13
C SER A 322 33.90 37.19 -21.29
N SER A 323 33.79 37.91 -22.40
CA SER A 323 34.57 37.73 -23.61
C SER A 323 35.30 39.02 -23.95
N SER A 324 36.49 38.93 -24.54
CA SER A 324 37.22 40.12 -24.96
C SER A 324 37.83 39.91 -26.34
N LYS A 325 37.69 40.93 -27.19
CA LYS A 325 38.35 40.99 -28.50
C LYS A 325 38.77 42.43 -28.75
N SER A 326 40.03 42.64 -29.08
CA SER A 326 40.59 43.98 -29.38
C SER A 326 40.42 45.01 -28.25
N GLY A 327 40.42 44.58 -26.98
CA GLY A 327 40.33 45.47 -25.82
C GLY A 327 38.91 45.85 -25.37
N GLN A 328 37.86 45.42 -26.08
CA GLN A 328 36.48 45.63 -25.66
C GLN A 328 36.00 44.42 -24.82
N SER A 329 35.51 44.68 -23.60
CA SER A 329 34.86 43.67 -22.76
C SER A 329 33.39 43.53 -23.17
N ILE A 330 32.98 42.30 -23.49
CA ILE A 330 31.60 41.98 -23.90
C ILE A 330 31.07 40.92 -22.94
N LEU A 331 29.91 41.19 -22.34
CA LEU A 331 29.23 40.28 -21.44
C LEU A 331 28.09 39.59 -22.18
N TRP A 332 28.06 38.26 -22.07
CA TRP A 332 26.95 37.45 -22.57
C TRP A 332 26.21 36.86 -21.38
N GLN A 333 24.93 37.19 -21.24
CA GLN A 333 24.07 36.70 -20.19
C GLN A 333 23.08 35.69 -20.76
N ARG A 334 22.97 34.54 -20.12
CA ARG A 334 22.07 33.48 -20.54
C ARG A 334 20.60 33.92 -20.53
N VAL A 335 19.87 33.49 -21.56
CA VAL A 335 18.42 33.63 -21.65
C VAL A 335 17.76 32.50 -20.87
N ARG A 336 16.87 32.87 -19.95
CA ARG A 336 16.10 31.92 -19.15
C ARG A 336 14.78 32.54 -18.66
N PRO A 337 13.76 31.72 -18.35
CA PRO A 337 12.62 32.18 -17.57
C PRO A 337 13.07 32.65 -16.17
N PRO A 338 12.43 33.70 -15.61
CA PRO A 338 12.68 34.12 -14.23
C PRO A 338 12.50 32.98 -13.23
N GLY A 339 13.42 32.86 -12.27
CA GLY A 339 13.38 31.83 -11.23
C GLY A 339 13.73 30.40 -11.69
N PHE A 340 13.90 30.13 -12.99
CA PHE A 340 14.27 28.81 -13.50
C PHE A 340 15.79 28.66 -13.63
N PHE A 341 16.35 27.55 -13.16
CA PHE A 341 17.78 27.29 -13.08
C PHE A 341 18.11 25.86 -13.48
N LYS A 342 19.32 25.64 -14.04
CA LYS A 342 19.85 24.31 -14.31
C LYS A 342 21.29 24.19 -13.86
N LEU A 343 21.63 23.05 -13.26
CA LEU A 343 22.95 22.81 -12.68
C LEU A 343 24.10 23.03 -13.69
N ASP A 344 23.88 22.66 -14.96
CA ASP A 344 24.85 22.76 -16.06
C ASP A 344 25.20 24.18 -16.49
N TRP A 345 24.50 25.18 -15.96
CA TRP A 345 24.81 26.56 -16.27
C TRP A 345 26.03 27.08 -15.50
N TRP A 346 26.46 26.39 -14.45
CA TRP A 346 27.67 26.74 -13.72
C TRP A 346 28.76 25.72 -13.96
N LYS A 347 29.93 26.20 -14.39
CA LYS A 347 31.09 25.33 -14.60
C LYS A 347 31.82 25.11 -13.29
N ILE A 348 32.04 23.86 -12.93
CA ILE A 348 33.02 23.53 -11.88
C ILE A 348 34.41 24.00 -12.35
N GLY A 349 35.12 24.69 -11.45
CA GLY A 349 36.41 25.32 -11.69
C GLY A 349 36.32 26.82 -12.05
N ASP A 350 35.15 27.34 -12.41
CA ASP A 350 34.99 28.79 -12.61
C ASP A 350 35.09 29.56 -11.27
N PRO A 351 35.48 30.84 -11.28
CA PRO A 351 35.45 31.70 -10.10
C PRO A 351 34.06 31.77 -9.48
N MET A 352 34.00 31.89 -8.16
CA MET A 352 32.74 32.12 -7.47
C MET A 352 32.12 33.46 -7.91
N PRO A 353 30.78 33.56 -8.13
CA PRO A 353 30.15 34.83 -8.47
C PRO A 353 30.45 35.92 -7.44
N SER A 354 30.61 37.16 -7.91
CA SER A 354 30.93 38.31 -7.05
C SER A 354 29.90 38.50 -5.95
N GLY A 355 30.37 38.61 -4.70
CA GLY A 355 29.53 38.78 -3.52
C GLY A 355 29.19 37.48 -2.80
N LEU A 356 29.57 36.31 -3.33
CA LEU A 356 29.42 35.01 -2.66
C LEU A 356 30.74 34.55 -2.04
N SER A 357 30.64 33.80 -0.94
CA SER A 357 31.80 33.29 -0.20
C SER A 357 32.48 32.14 -0.94
N GLY A 358 33.78 32.26 -1.21
CA GLY A 358 34.59 31.24 -1.88
C GLY A 358 35.42 31.82 -3.03
N ASP A 359 36.39 31.03 -3.50
CA ASP A 359 37.29 31.46 -4.58
C ASP A 359 36.86 30.87 -5.94
N THR A 360 36.49 29.59 -5.95
CA THR A 360 36.06 28.85 -7.13
C THR A 360 34.87 27.94 -6.82
N ILE A 361 34.06 27.63 -7.84
CA ILE A 361 33.01 26.62 -7.81
C ILE A 361 33.67 25.25 -7.84
N ARG A 362 33.48 24.43 -6.81
CA ARG A 362 34.18 23.15 -6.66
C ARG A 362 33.27 21.94 -6.85
N SER A 363 31.98 22.10 -6.57
CA SER A 363 31.05 20.97 -6.57
C SER A 363 29.65 21.37 -7.03
N ALA A 364 28.79 20.36 -7.24
CA ALA A 364 27.37 20.58 -7.48
C ALA A 364 26.67 21.26 -6.28
N ALA A 365 27.14 21.02 -5.05
CA ALA A 365 26.61 21.69 -3.87
C ALA A 365 26.94 23.19 -3.87
N ASP A 366 28.09 23.62 -4.41
CA ASP A 366 28.36 25.04 -4.65
C ASP A 366 27.33 25.64 -5.61
N VAL A 367 27.08 24.97 -6.73
CA VAL A 367 26.12 25.44 -7.74
C VAL A 367 24.72 25.61 -7.15
N LEU A 368 24.23 24.62 -6.41
CA LEU A 368 22.93 24.69 -5.76
C LEU A 368 22.86 25.83 -4.74
N ASN A 369 23.91 26.03 -3.94
CA ASN A 369 23.96 27.16 -3.01
C ASN A 369 24.05 28.51 -3.73
N ILE A 370 24.77 28.62 -4.85
CA ILE A 370 24.76 29.82 -5.69
C ILE A 370 23.34 30.12 -6.18
N ILE A 371 22.62 29.09 -6.65
CA ILE A 371 21.23 29.25 -7.10
C ILE A 371 20.37 29.82 -5.98
N MET A 372 20.49 29.29 -4.75
CA MET A 372 19.74 29.81 -3.60
C MET A 372 20.01 31.31 -3.40
N GLU A 373 21.28 31.71 -3.38
CA GLU A 373 21.72 33.10 -3.21
C GLU A 373 21.18 34.04 -4.29
N VAL A 374 21.29 33.65 -5.57
CA VAL A 374 20.89 34.52 -6.69
C VAL A 374 19.38 34.53 -6.93
N SER A 375 18.66 33.48 -6.48
CA SER A 375 17.20 33.38 -6.65
C SER A 375 16.40 34.34 -5.79
N LYS A 376 17.00 34.89 -4.73
CA LYS A 376 16.37 35.84 -3.79
C LYS A 376 15.01 35.35 -3.22
N GLY A 377 14.88 34.04 -2.99
CA GLY A 377 13.73 33.47 -2.28
C GLY A 377 12.74 32.66 -3.15
N GLY A 378 13.10 32.33 -4.40
CA GLY A 378 12.28 31.47 -5.26
C GLY A 378 13.09 30.83 -6.41
N ALA A 379 13.28 29.51 -6.38
CA ALA A 379 14.02 28.76 -7.39
C ALA A 379 13.28 27.51 -7.89
N ILE A 380 13.20 27.36 -9.20
CA ILE A 380 12.87 26.10 -9.88
C ILE A 380 14.17 25.59 -10.50
N ILE A 381 14.63 24.43 -10.07
CA ILE A 381 15.92 23.87 -10.44
C ILE A 381 15.69 22.56 -11.17
N ASP A 382 16.00 22.56 -12.46
CA ASP A 382 16.09 21.34 -13.25
C ASP A 382 17.49 20.76 -13.12
N VAL A 383 17.58 19.54 -12.59
CA VAL A 383 18.85 18.83 -12.43
C VAL A 383 19.06 17.75 -13.49
N SER A 384 18.10 17.57 -14.39
CA SER A 384 18.16 16.56 -15.45
C SER A 384 19.42 16.69 -16.29
N GLY A 385 20.13 15.57 -16.44
CA GLY A 385 21.17 15.46 -17.46
C GLY A 385 20.57 15.57 -18.85
N ASP A 386 21.32 16.15 -19.79
CA ASP A 386 20.83 16.42 -21.16
C ASP A 386 20.43 15.15 -21.95
N ASN A 387 21.00 13.98 -21.62
CA ASN A 387 20.77 12.73 -22.35
C ASN A 387 20.27 11.57 -21.49
N SER A 388 20.55 11.59 -20.19
CA SER A 388 20.20 10.51 -19.26
C SER A 388 20.26 10.98 -17.81
N PRO A 389 19.56 10.32 -16.89
CA PRO A 389 19.71 10.56 -15.46
C PRO A 389 21.17 10.45 -15.03
N ARG A 390 21.66 11.44 -14.29
CA ARG A 390 23.06 11.47 -13.81
C ARG A 390 23.15 11.30 -12.30
N THR A 391 24.36 11.03 -11.82
CA THR A 391 24.69 11.12 -10.39
C THR A 391 25.33 12.47 -10.08
N ILE A 392 24.77 13.19 -9.12
CA ILE A 392 25.18 14.51 -8.65
C ILE A 392 25.81 14.33 -7.28
N VAL A 393 27.13 14.36 -7.19
CA VAL A 393 27.84 14.18 -5.92
C VAL A 393 27.84 15.49 -5.14
N LEU A 394 27.34 15.44 -3.91
CA LEU A 394 27.35 16.55 -2.97
C LEU A 394 28.45 16.32 -1.92
N ASP A 395 29.26 17.35 -1.68
CA ASP A 395 30.39 17.37 -0.75
C ASP A 395 30.15 18.23 0.50
N LYS A 396 29.02 18.94 0.53
CA LYS A 396 28.53 19.73 1.65
C LYS A 396 27.02 19.92 1.58
N SER A 397 26.45 20.49 2.63
CA SER A 397 25.02 20.83 2.67
C SER A 397 24.62 21.83 1.58
N VAL A 398 23.47 21.58 0.97
CA VAL A 398 22.67 22.55 0.23
C VAL A 398 21.78 23.28 1.23
N LEU A 399 21.95 24.60 1.35
CA LEU A 399 21.29 25.47 2.31
C LEU A 399 20.02 26.09 1.69
N LEU A 400 18.86 25.52 2.02
CA LEU A 400 17.58 25.84 1.40
C LEU A 400 16.86 26.99 2.11
N TYR A 401 16.28 27.91 1.34
CA TYR A 401 15.41 28.97 1.84
C TYR A 401 14.48 29.53 0.74
N GLY A 402 13.41 30.24 1.13
CA GLY A 402 12.39 30.72 0.18
C GLY A 402 11.44 29.63 -0.33
N ASP A 403 11.08 29.67 -1.62
CA ASP A 403 10.35 28.61 -2.32
C ASP A 403 11.29 27.86 -3.25
N VAL A 404 11.42 26.54 -3.07
CA VAL A 404 12.34 25.74 -3.86
C VAL A 404 11.62 24.56 -4.51
N VAL A 405 11.80 24.40 -5.81
CA VAL A 405 11.40 23.22 -6.57
C VAL A 405 12.65 22.64 -7.21
N ILE A 406 12.93 21.37 -6.97
CA ILE A 406 14.02 20.62 -7.59
C ILE A 406 13.39 19.47 -8.36
N THR A 407 13.59 19.44 -9.67
CA THR A 407 13.01 18.44 -10.57
C THR A 407 14.11 17.78 -11.39
N GLY A 408 13.93 16.50 -11.70
CA GLY A 408 14.85 15.74 -12.54
C GLY A 408 14.14 14.75 -13.45
N ALA A 409 14.92 13.86 -14.04
CA ALA A 409 14.48 12.75 -14.88
C ALA A 409 14.75 11.38 -14.23
N GLY A 410 14.90 11.33 -12.89
CA GLY A 410 15.44 10.18 -12.13
C GLY A 410 16.90 10.36 -11.71
N ASP A 411 17.44 11.58 -11.78
CA ASP A 411 18.81 11.92 -11.39
C ASP A 411 19.04 11.66 -9.90
N THR A 412 20.25 11.23 -9.53
CA THR A 412 20.58 10.84 -8.16
C THR A 412 21.47 11.86 -7.48
N PHE A 413 21.01 12.47 -6.39
CA PHE A 413 21.89 13.15 -5.44
C PHE A 413 22.62 12.12 -4.59
N LYS A 414 23.95 12.09 -4.67
CA LYS A 414 24.79 11.15 -3.93
C LYS A 414 25.68 11.88 -2.94
N ARG A 415 25.74 11.40 -1.69
CA ARG A 415 26.75 11.85 -0.72
C ARG A 415 28.14 11.42 -1.17
N MET A 416 29.14 12.32 -1.08
CA MET A 416 30.54 11.96 -1.32
C MET A 416 31.02 10.80 -0.42
N ASP A 417 32.15 10.20 -0.76
CA ASP A 417 32.84 9.27 0.15
C ASP A 417 33.37 10.07 1.35
N ALA A 418 33.23 9.54 2.57
CA ALA A 418 33.71 10.28 3.74
C ALA A 418 35.23 10.39 3.72
N VAL A 419 35.73 11.62 3.76
CA VAL A 419 37.14 11.90 4.01
C VAL A 419 37.35 11.90 5.52
N TRP A 420 38.43 11.28 5.99
CA TRP A 420 38.70 11.19 7.43
C TRP A 420 40.21 11.18 7.73
N THR A 421 40.53 11.52 8.98
CA THR A 421 41.88 11.54 9.57
C THR A 421 41.74 11.38 11.09
N THR A 422 42.85 11.26 11.82
CA THR A 422 42.88 11.32 13.29
C THR A 422 43.58 12.58 13.79
N LEU A 423 43.27 12.99 15.02
CA LEU A 423 43.98 14.04 15.74
C LEU A 423 45.37 13.54 16.14
N THR A 424 46.43 14.31 15.86
CA THR A 424 47.81 13.98 16.28
C THR A 424 48.14 14.47 17.68
N SER A 425 47.36 15.43 18.19
CA SER A 425 47.49 15.98 19.54
C SER A 425 46.12 16.30 20.11
N SER A 426 45.96 16.23 21.43
CA SER A 426 44.71 16.62 22.09
C SER A 426 44.32 18.07 21.77
N ALA A 427 43.02 18.30 21.55
CA ALA A 427 42.46 19.61 21.28
C ALA A 427 41.49 20.00 22.41
N GLY A 428 41.77 21.10 23.11
CA GLY A 428 40.89 21.60 24.17
C GLY A 428 39.58 22.20 23.63
N PRO A 429 38.59 22.49 24.51
CA PRO A 429 37.30 23.07 24.09
C PRO A 429 37.42 24.40 23.35
N ASN A 430 38.47 25.18 23.62
CA ASN A 430 38.70 26.48 22.99
C ASN A 430 39.56 26.39 21.71
N ALA A 431 39.95 25.19 21.28
CA ALA A 431 40.76 25.02 20.08
C ALA A 431 39.99 25.50 18.83
N SER A 432 40.63 26.34 18.02
CA SER A 432 40.15 26.79 16.70
C SER A 432 40.98 26.20 15.54
N THR A 433 42.02 25.44 15.87
CA THR A 433 42.86 24.68 14.95
C THR A 433 43.00 23.26 15.48
N LEU A 434 42.83 22.28 14.61
CA LEU A 434 42.97 20.85 14.90
C LEU A 434 44.23 20.34 14.21
N SER A 435 45.16 19.75 14.96
CA SER A 435 46.32 19.06 14.39
C SER A 435 45.91 17.66 13.96
N VAL A 436 46.09 17.31 12.68
CA VAL A 436 45.60 16.06 12.09
C VAL A 436 46.70 15.29 11.37
N ALA A 437 46.56 13.98 11.29
CA ALA A 437 47.52 13.10 10.63
C ALA A 437 47.63 13.36 9.12
N SER A 438 46.50 13.66 8.46
CA SER A 438 46.45 14.13 7.08
C SER A 438 45.34 15.17 6.91
N SER A 439 45.60 16.17 6.08
CA SER A 439 44.59 17.16 5.65
C SER A 439 44.12 16.95 4.20
N GLU A 440 44.54 15.86 3.57
CA GLU A 440 44.16 15.49 2.21
C GLU A 440 42.63 15.27 2.09
N GLY A 441 42.04 15.73 0.98
CA GLY A 441 40.60 15.62 0.71
C GLY A 441 39.71 16.62 1.45
N PHE A 442 40.19 17.22 2.54
CA PHE A 442 39.48 18.31 3.22
C PHE A 442 39.63 19.63 2.46
N HIS A 443 38.62 20.51 2.56
CA HIS A 443 38.65 21.81 1.89
C HIS A 443 37.93 22.89 2.71
N LYS A 444 38.26 24.15 2.42
CA LYS A 444 37.58 25.33 2.97
C LYS A 444 36.07 25.24 2.69
N GLY A 445 35.27 25.52 3.73
CA GLY A 445 33.81 25.43 3.68
C GLY A 445 33.24 24.02 3.87
N GLY A 446 34.06 22.96 3.86
CA GLY A 446 33.63 21.60 4.15
C GLY A 446 33.18 21.45 5.62
N SER A 447 32.19 20.58 5.86
CA SER A 447 31.72 20.26 7.21
C SER A 447 32.37 18.98 7.72
N ILE A 448 32.92 19.05 8.93
CA ILE A 448 33.54 17.93 9.62
C ILE A 448 32.79 17.60 10.91
N LEU A 449 32.95 16.37 11.36
CA LEU A 449 32.57 15.83 12.64
C LEU A 449 33.83 15.31 13.33
N VAL A 450 34.07 15.75 14.56
CA VAL A 450 35.12 15.16 15.41
C VAL A 450 34.45 14.19 16.38
N VAL A 451 34.91 12.93 16.41
CA VAL A 451 34.33 11.81 17.16
C VAL A 451 35.39 11.17 18.04
N ASN A 452 35.04 10.83 19.28
CA ASN A 452 35.93 10.14 20.21
C ASN A 452 36.30 8.74 19.69
N GLY A 453 37.61 8.43 19.63
CA GLY A 453 38.13 7.14 19.17
C GLY A 453 38.00 6.88 17.66
N ASN A 454 38.03 5.61 17.28
CA ASN A 454 38.15 5.13 15.89
C ASN A 454 36.82 4.65 15.26
N GLY A 455 35.66 4.89 15.88
CA GLY A 455 34.42 4.30 15.37
C GLY A 455 33.12 4.80 16.01
N PHE A 456 32.04 4.41 15.34
CA PHE A 456 30.63 4.56 15.64
C PHE A 456 30.30 4.76 17.12
N GLN A 457 30.06 6.00 17.53
CA GLN A 457 29.47 6.28 18.84
C GLN A 457 28.29 7.24 18.72
N GLN A 458 27.21 6.90 19.41
CA GLN A 458 26.11 7.80 19.69
C GLN A 458 26.63 8.96 20.55
N ASN A 459 26.12 10.18 20.34
CA ASN A 459 26.22 11.28 21.30
C ASN A 459 27.56 11.98 21.56
N ASN A 460 28.63 11.73 20.79
CA ASN A 460 29.95 12.34 21.07
C ASN A 460 30.59 13.14 19.91
N GLY A 461 29.80 13.59 18.94
CA GLY A 461 30.29 14.31 17.76
C GLY A 461 30.12 15.84 17.83
N LYS A 462 31.12 16.61 17.38
CA LYS A 462 30.97 18.08 17.14
C LYS A 462 31.11 18.42 15.68
N THR A 463 30.04 18.95 15.07
CA THR A 463 30.10 19.45 13.69
C THR A 463 30.78 20.82 13.65
N LYS A 464 31.73 20.99 12.74
CA LYS A 464 32.41 22.27 12.46
C LYS A 464 32.56 22.50 10.98
N THR A 465 32.59 23.77 10.58
CA THR A 465 32.94 24.15 9.21
C THR A 465 34.42 24.48 9.16
N ILE A 466 35.13 23.97 8.15
CA ILE A 466 36.53 24.28 7.91
C ILE A 466 36.65 25.71 7.40
N LYS A 467 37.39 26.55 8.13
CA LYS A 467 37.75 27.90 7.72
C LYS A 467 38.91 27.91 6.73
N GLN A 468 39.92 27.08 6.99
CA GLN A 468 41.12 26.97 6.16
C GLN A 468 41.77 25.59 6.36
N VAL A 469 42.37 25.06 5.30
CA VAL A 469 43.17 23.83 5.33
C VAL A 469 44.65 24.21 5.28
N GLN A 470 45.46 23.56 6.11
CA GLN A 470 46.92 23.69 6.14
C GLN A 470 47.56 22.30 6.21
N GLU A 471 48.85 22.19 5.93
CA GLU A 471 49.57 20.92 6.06
C GLU A 471 49.52 20.45 7.52
N GLY A 472 49.06 19.22 7.75
CA GLY A 472 48.93 18.63 9.09
C GLY A 472 47.90 19.32 10.02
N GLY A 473 47.02 20.18 9.50
CA GLY A 473 46.05 20.89 10.33
C GLY A 473 44.80 21.39 9.63
N LEU A 474 43.72 21.54 10.40
CA LEU A 474 42.45 22.11 9.96
C LEU A 474 42.07 23.28 10.86
N GLN A 475 41.98 24.49 10.30
CA GLN A 475 41.41 25.63 11.02
C GLN A 475 39.88 25.57 10.90
N ILE A 476 39.18 25.62 12.03
CA ILE A 476 37.72 25.56 12.09
C ILE A 476 37.10 26.94 12.32
N GLN A 477 35.84 27.10 11.94
CA GLN A 477 35.04 28.26 12.34
C GLN A 477 34.64 28.14 13.81
N GLY A 478 34.90 29.20 14.59
CA GLY A 478 34.67 29.20 16.04
C GLY A 478 35.67 28.33 16.81
N THR A 479 35.24 27.78 17.94
CA THR A 479 36.02 26.84 18.77
C THR A 479 35.39 25.45 18.77
N LEU A 480 36.15 24.41 19.15
CA LEU A 480 35.71 23.02 19.16
C LEU A 480 34.51 22.78 20.11
N GLY A 481 34.51 23.45 21.25
CA GLY A 481 33.46 23.43 22.28
C GLY A 481 33.53 22.25 23.24
N THR A 482 34.38 21.25 22.99
CA THR A 482 34.60 20.09 23.86
C THR A 482 36.05 19.61 23.68
N ALA A 483 36.63 19.02 24.72
CA ALA A 483 37.98 18.48 24.65
C ALA A 483 37.98 17.15 23.87
N MET A 484 38.93 16.97 22.96
CA MET A 484 39.15 15.75 22.19
C MET A 484 40.60 15.29 22.38
N ALA A 485 40.84 13.99 22.42
CA ALA A 485 42.14 13.38 22.65
C ALA A 485 42.91 13.16 21.33
N ALA A 486 44.23 13.04 21.43
CA ALA A 486 45.02 12.49 20.34
C ALA A 486 44.51 11.08 19.99
N GLY A 487 44.40 10.78 18.69
CA GLY A 487 43.81 9.54 18.17
C GLY A 487 42.33 9.63 17.82
N ASP A 488 41.60 10.65 18.28
CA ASP A 488 40.18 10.84 17.92
C ASP A 488 40.01 11.12 16.42
N THR A 489 38.90 10.64 15.86
CA THR A 489 38.60 10.73 14.43
C THR A 489 38.04 12.09 14.06
N VAL A 490 38.54 12.68 12.97
CA VAL A 490 37.95 13.80 12.26
C VAL A 490 37.47 13.29 10.91
N THR A 491 36.17 13.42 10.61
CA THR A 491 35.59 12.93 9.35
C THR A 491 34.63 13.95 8.75
N THR A 492 34.41 13.93 7.44
CA THR A 492 33.36 14.74 6.81
C THR A 492 31.97 14.25 7.21
N ALA A 493 31.09 15.15 7.63
CA ALA A 493 29.69 14.84 7.91
C ALA A 493 28.79 16.06 7.73
N PHE A 494 27.66 15.88 7.06
CA PHE A 494 26.73 16.97 6.74
C PHE A 494 25.35 16.45 6.34
N THR A 495 24.30 17.23 6.51
CA THR A 495 22.99 16.92 5.91
C THR A 495 23.03 17.24 4.41
N LEU A 496 22.50 16.40 3.50
CA LEU A 496 22.52 16.74 2.06
C LEU A 496 21.72 18.03 1.78
N PHE A 497 20.48 18.09 2.28
CA PHE A 497 19.59 19.25 2.12
C PHE A 497 19.12 19.76 3.48
N LYS A 498 19.47 21.01 3.81
CA LYS A 498 19.24 21.59 5.12
C LYS A 498 18.54 22.94 5.02
N ALA A 499 17.55 23.19 5.86
CA ALA A 499 16.96 24.53 5.97
C ALA A 499 17.99 25.54 6.49
N ASN A 500 18.09 26.70 5.83
CA ASN A 500 18.97 27.78 6.24
C ASN A 500 18.25 28.68 7.26
N GLY A 501 18.42 28.40 8.56
CA GLY A 501 17.82 29.20 9.63
C GLY A 501 18.33 30.64 9.75
N ALA A 502 19.44 30.99 9.08
CA ALA A 502 19.97 32.35 9.04
C ALA A 502 19.55 33.14 7.79
N ALA A 503 18.77 32.53 6.89
CA ALA A 503 18.35 33.17 5.65
C ALA A 503 17.38 34.34 5.91
N PRO A 504 17.44 35.42 5.12
CA PRO A 504 16.52 36.55 5.26
C PRO A 504 15.04 36.17 5.05
N ILE A 505 14.80 35.15 4.21
CA ILE A 505 13.47 34.62 3.91
C ILE A 505 13.48 33.16 4.38
N PRO A 506 12.61 32.74 5.32
CA PRO A 506 12.54 31.34 5.72
C PRO A 506 12.14 30.45 4.53
N LEU A 507 12.55 29.17 4.56
CA LEU A 507 12.00 28.16 3.65
C LEU A 507 10.49 28.05 3.89
N ARG A 508 9.68 28.19 2.85
CA ARG A 508 8.21 28.10 2.93
C ARG A 508 7.70 26.84 2.23
N ARG A 509 8.32 26.50 1.10
CA ARG A 509 7.95 25.34 0.30
C ARG A 509 9.20 24.68 -0.29
N LEU A 510 9.24 23.37 -0.22
CA LEU A 510 10.26 22.54 -0.85
C LEU A 510 9.59 21.42 -1.62
N ILE A 511 9.87 21.32 -2.92
CA ILE A 511 9.37 20.23 -3.76
C ILE A 511 10.56 19.49 -4.36
N PHE A 512 10.60 18.18 -4.19
CA PHE A 512 11.43 17.28 -4.98
C PHE A 512 10.53 16.44 -5.89
N ASN A 513 10.79 16.43 -7.18
CA ASN A 513 10.03 15.64 -8.14
C ASN A 513 10.97 14.87 -9.08
N ASN A 514 10.77 13.56 -9.17
CA ASN A 514 11.52 12.69 -10.10
C ASN A 514 13.04 12.77 -9.90
N VAL A 515 13.48 12.65 -8.64
CA VAL A 515 14.90 12.65 -8.23
C VAL A 515 15.14 11.60 -7.15
N ASN A 516 16.36 11.08 -7.14
CA ASN A 516 16.78 9.99 -6.27
C ASN A 516 17.85 10.46 -5.27
N PHE A 517 17.97 9.76 -4.15
CA PHE A 517 18.90 10.08 -3.07
C PHE A 517 19.70 8.85 -2.67
N ASP A 518 21.01 8.98 -2.70
CA ASP A 518 21.95 7.94 -2.33
C ASP A 518 22.84 8.44 -1.19
N GLY A 519 22.57 7.95 0.02
CA GLY A 519 23.32 8.35 1.20
C GLY A 519 24.75 7.81 1.24
N ASN A 520 25.12 6.92 0.32
CA ASN A 520 26.46 6.36 0.20
C ASN A 520 26.98 5.75 1.53
N TRP A 521 26.09 5.09 2.26
CA TRP A 521 26.37 4.55 3.58
C TRP A 521 27.66 3.70 3.67
N PRO A 522 27.99 2.78 2.74
CA PRO A 522 29.22 1.99 2.86
C PRO A 522 30.51 2.81 3.03
N ASN A 523 30.52 4.08 2.58
CA ASN A 523 31.65 4.99 2.71
C ASN A 523 31.40 6.12 3.72
N ASN A 524 30.31 6.06 4.50
CA ASN A 524 29.88 7.10 5.45
C ASN A 524 29.43 6.46 6.76
N THR A 525 30.28 5.62 7.34
CA THR A 525 29.90 4.79 8.47
C THR A 525 30.31 5.37 9.83
N PHE A 526 31.20 6.36 9.92
CA PHE A 526 31.75 6.85 11.21
C PHE A 526 30.70 7.30 12.26
N THR A 527 29.47 7.62 11.85
CA THR A 527 28.37 7.89 12.77
C THR A 527 27.03 7.42 12.20
N HIS A 528 26.16 6.95 13.10
CA HIS A 528 24.74 6.69 12.87
C HIS A 528 23.85 7.54 13.77
N ASP A 529 24.42 8.58 14.39
CA ASP A 529 23.65 9.49 15.22
C ASP A 529 22.62 10.22 14.36
N TRP A 530 21.37 10.23 14.83
CA TRP A 530 20.22 10.77 14.12
C TRP A 530 20.39 12.24 13.69
N ARG A 531 21.29 13.00 14.33
CA ARG A 531 21.52 14.43 14.05
C ARG A 531 22.42 14.69 12.85
N PHE A 532 23.19 13.69 12.41
CA PHE A 532 24.24 13.87 11.41
C PHE A 532 23.98 13.01 10.18
N ASN A 533 24.51 13.43 9.03
CA ASN A 533 24.42 12.71 7.76
C ASN A 533 22.99 12.42 7.26
N ASN A 534 21.99 13.18 7.71
CA ASN A 534 20.64 13.08 7.17
C ASN A 534 20.60 13.39 5.67
N THR A 535 19.60 12.86 4.98
CA THR A 535 19.33 13.24 3.59
C THR A 535 18.67 14.61 3.55
N ILE A 536 17.57 14.78 4.28
CA ILE A 536 16.79 16.02 4.31
C ILE A 536 16.53 16.39 5.78
N ASN A 537 16.87 17.60 6.20
CA ASN A 537 16.56 18.10 7.55
C ASN A 537 16.02 19.53 7.51
N ILE A 538 14.71 19.65 7.76
CA ILE A 538 13.92 20.87 7.71
C ILE A 538 13.31 21.20 9.08
N SER A 539 13.65 20.42 10.11
CA SER A 539 13.04 20.50 11.46
C SER A 539 13.11 21.89 12.11
N SER A 540 14.14 22.68 11.78
CA SER A 540 14.32 24.04 12.32
C SER A 540 13.35 25.09 11.75
N ASN A 541 12.50 24.74 10.79
CA ASN A 541 11.63 25.70 10.11
C ASN A 541 10.16 25.31 10.12
N VAL A 542 9.42 25.90 11.05
CA VAL A 542 7.98 25.70 11.26
C VAL A 542 7.20 26.17 10.04
N GLY A 543 6.17 25.44 9.63
CA GLY A 543 5.32 25.85 8.51
C GLY A 543 5.83 25.47 7.12
N THR A 544 7.05 24.96 6.99
CA THR A 544 7.58 24.58 5.67
C THR A 544 6.82 23.40 5.10
N ARG A 545 6.11 23.58 3.98
CA ARG A 545 5.48 22.47 3.24
C ARG A 545 6.53 21.74 2.39
N VAL A 546 6.79 20.48 2.72
CA VAL A 546 7.68 19.61 1.93
C VAL A 546 6.84 18.63 1.11
N VAL A 547 7.12 18.55 -0.19
CA VAL A 547 6.51 17.59 -1.11
C VAL A 547 7.62 16.81 -1.80
N ILE A 548 7.53 15.49 -1.77
CA ILE A 548 8.49 14.59 -2.41
C ILE A 548 7.67 13.57 -3.21
N GLU A 549 7.84 13.56 -4.51
CA GLU A 549 7.08 12.70 -5.44
C GLU A 549 8.04 12.03 -6.42
N ASN A 550 7.75 10.77 -6.77
CA ASN A 550 8.53 9.99 -7.74
C ASN A 550 10.01 9.89 -7.36
N ALA A 551 10.32 9.51 -6.13
CA ALA A 551 11.69 9.49 -5.60
C ALA A 551 12.15 8.08 -5.21
N TYR A 552 13.47 7.89 -5.14
CA TYR A 552 14.07 6.69 -4.57
C TYR A 552 15.14 7.05 -3.54
N PHE A 553 14.98 6.60 -2.29
CA PHE A 553 15.97 6.75 -1.23
C PHE A 553 16.74 5.45 -1.02
N ARG A 554 18.08 5.51 -1.00
CA ARG A 554 18.89 4.31 -0.75
C ARG A 554 20.13 4.57 0.08
N ARG A 555 20.55 3.53 0.80
CA ARG A 555 21.85 3.48 1.50
C ARG A 555 22.06 4.72 2.36
N THR A 556 21.06 5.13 3.13
CA THR A 556 21.16 6.30 3.98
C THR A 556 21.92 5.94 5.26
N PRO A 557 22.95 6.71 5.65
CA PRO A 557 23.77 6.39 6.82
C PRO A 557 23.16 6.85 8.15
N SER A 558 22.02 7.55 8.13
CA SER A 558 21.34 8.02 9.34
C SER A 558 19.85 8.21 9.06
N GLU A 559 19.14 8.85 9.99
CA GLU A 559 17.77 9.32 9.83
C GLU A 559 17.61 10.05 8.49
N ASN A 560 16.61 9.67 7.71
CA ASN A 560 16.53 10.04 6.30
C ASN A 560 15.92 11.44 6.11
N ILE A 561 14.62 11.59 6.43
CA ILE A 561 13.84 12.82 6.23
C ILE A 561 13.37 13.33 7.59
N ILE A 562 13.91 14.46 8.04
CA ILE A 562 13.51 15.11 9.30
C ILE A 562 12.69 16.37 8.99
N VAL A 563 11.40 16.38 9.34
CA VAL A 563 10.43 17.35 8.82
C VAL A 563 9.21 17.53 9.73
N GLY A 564 8.53 18.68 9.65
CA GLY A 564 7.23 18.91 10.29
C GLY A 564 6.01 18.67 9.38
N ASN A 565 6.03 19.19 8.15
CA ASN A 565 4.95 19.07 7.14
C ASN A 565 5.43 18.29 5.92
N LEU A 566 4.85 17.13 5.64
CA LEU A 566 5.31 16.28 4.55
C LEU A 566 4.15 15.70 3.74
N THR A 567 4.28 15.76 2.41
CA THR A 567 3.60 14.87 1.48
C THR A 567 4.67 14.05 0.76
N LEU A 568 4.69 12.74 0.97
CA LEU A 568 5.59 11.79 0.32
C LEU A 568 4.76 10.81 -0.51
N ARG A 569 4.97 10.80 -1.83
CA ARG A 569 4.23 9.92 -2.74
C ARG A 569 5.11 9.21 -3.74
N ASP A 570 4.61 8.08 -4.23
CA ASP A 570 5.17 7.35 -5.37
C ASP A 570 6.68 7.13 -5.20
N THR A 571 7.07 6.70 -3.99
CA THR A 571 8.47 6.69 -3.56
C THR A 571 8.91 5.28 -3.19
N GLU A 572 10.14 4.94 -3.56
CA GLU A 572 10.80 3.72 -3.12
C GLU A 572 11.88 4.02 -2.06
N ALA A 573 12.15 3.06 -1.18
CA ALA A 573 13.23 3.14 -0.21
C ALA A 573 13.92 1.79 0.02
N ASP A 574 15.25 1.78 0.10
CA ASP A 574 16.01 0.57 0.40
C ASP A 574 17.26 0.85 1.23
N SER A 575 17.51 0.02 2.23
CA SER A 575 18.76 0.00 2.99
C SER A 575 18.96 1.32 3.73
N LEU A 576 17.98 1.69 4.55
CA LEU A 576 18.03 2.89 5.39
C LEU A 576 18.58 2.51 6.77
N ALA A 577 19.64 3.19 7.21
CA ALA A 577 20.15 3.00 8.56
C ALA A 577 19.09 3.37 9.61
N GLY A 578 18.42 4.51 9.43
CA GLY A 578 17.35 4.99 10.30
C GLY A 578 15.94 4.86 9.71
N SER A 579 15.03 5.69 10.21
CA SER A 579 13.66 5.80 9.71
C SER A 579 13.60 6.35 8.29
N LEU A 580 12.47 6.12 7.62
CA LEU A 580 12.16 6.84 6.38
C LEU A 580 11.81 8.31 6.68
N VAL A 581 10.97 8.54 7.70
CA VAL A 581 10.53 9.87 8.12
C VAL A 581 10.59 10.01 9.65
N HIS A 582 11.34 11.01 10.09
CA HIS A 582 11.36 11.50 11.46
C HIS A 582 10.61 12.83 11.53
N ILE A 583 9.43 12.80 12.12
CA ILE A 583 8.57 13.95 12.29
C ILE A 583 9.08 14.79 13.47
N SER A 584 9.68 15.93 13.16
CA SER A 584 10.29 16.82 14.15
C SER A 584 10.19 18.28 13.72
N THR A 585 9.56 19.10 14.56
CA THR A 585 9.51 20.58 14.47
C THR A 585 8.94 21.13 15.78
N SER A 586 9.06 22.44 16.04
CA SER A 586 8.40 23.04 17.22
C SER A 586 6.87 23.04 17.06
N LEU A 587 6.19 22.92 18.20
CA LEU A 587 4.77 22.56 18.46
C LEU A 587 3.66 23.35 17.72
N ASP A 588 3.73 23.53 16.40
CA ASP A 588 2.62 24.10 15.63
C ASP A 588 1.62 23.00 15.23
N THR A 589 0.38 23.18 15.68
CA THR A 589 -0.74 22.23 15.62
C THR A 589 -1.52 22.26 14.30
N THR A 590 -0.97 22.87 13.24
CA THR A 590 -1.70 23.13 11.98
C THR A 590 -1.22 22.32 10.77
N ILE A 591 -0.33 21.35 10.98
CA ILE A 591 0.47 20.69 9.93
C ILE A 591 0.42 19.17 10.09
N GLY A 592 0.39 18.42 8.98
CA GLY A 592 0.35 16.96 9.00
C GLY A 592 1.30 16.27 8.02
N VAL A 593 1.38 14.95 8.16
CA VAL A 593 2.24 14.07 7.37
C VAL A 593 1.37 13.08 6.60
N LEU A 594 1.53 13.06 5.28
CA LEU A 594 0.95 12.08 4.37
C LEU A 594 2.07 11.30 3.70
N VAL A 595 2.06 9.98 3.87
CA VAL A 595 2.92 9.03 3.15
C VAL A 595 2.00 8.09 2.40
N GLU A 596 2.08 8.11 1.07
CA GLU A 596 1.14 7.39 0.21
C GLU A 596 1.86 6.70 -0.95
N ASN A 597 1.46 5.46 -1.28
CA ASN A 597 2.04 4.68 -2.37
C ASN A 597 3.59 4.56 -2.26
N VAL A 598 4.05 4.07 -1.11
CA VAL A 598 5.49 3.92 -0.82
C VAL A 598 5.87 2.44 -0.75
N ARG A 599 6.98 2.07 -1.37
CA ARG A 599 7.58 0.73 -1.25
C ARG A 599 8.92 0.82 -0.56
N ALA A 600 9.05 0.24 0.62
CA ALA A 600 10.26 0.30 1.43
C ALA A 600 10.72 -1.09 1.85
N LYS A 601 12.04 -1.32 1.77
CA LYS A 601 12.66 -2.54 2.32
C LYS A 601 13.93 -2.23 3.10
N ASN A 602 14.24 -3.04 4.11
CA ASN A 602 15.46 -2.90 4.91
C ASN A 602 15.59 -1.49 5.53
N VAL A 603 14.72 -1.19 6.48
CA VAL A 603 14.65 0.11 7.16
C VAL A 603 14.99 -0.02 8.63
N ASN A 604 15.40 1.08 9.27
CA ASN A 604 15.89 1.09 10.65
C ASN A 604 16.98 0.04 10.87
N MET A 605 17.85 -0.18 9.87
CA MET A 605 18.89 -1.21 9.93
C MET A 605 19.86 -1.04 11.11
N MET A 606 19.95 0.18 11.64
CA MET A 606 20.59 0.54 12.90
C MET A 606 19.50 0.86 13.95
N THR A 607 19.57 0.20 15.09
CA THR A 607 18.55 0.28 16.14
C THR A 607 18.53 1.65 16.82
N HIS A 608 17.41 1.99 17.45
CA HIS A 608 17.28 3.23 18.22
C HIS A 608 18.32 3.32 19.35
N ALA A 609 18.71 2.19 19.94
CA ALA A 609 19.77 2.11 20.96
C ALA A 609 21.11 2.67 20.45
N LEU A 610 21.42 2.49 19.16
CA LEU A 610 22.63 3.03 18.54
C LEU A 610 22.40 4.45 18.01
N MET A 611 21.27 4.72 17.38
CA MET A 611 21.02 5.96 16.66
C MET A 611 20.52 7.11 17.53
N GLY A 612 19.85 6.79 18.64
CA GLY A 612 19.21 7.73 19.57
C GLY A 612 17.77 8.07 19.21
N HIS A 613 17.43 8.12 17.93
CA HIS A 613 16.06 8.26 17.39
C HIS A 613 15.98 7.50 16.07
N SER A 614 15.38 6.31 16.08
CA SER A 614 15.15 5.36 14.96
C SER A 614 14.14 4.28 15.38
N GLU A 615 13.14 4.65 16.18
CA GLU A 615 12.21 3.74 16.87
C GLU A 615 11.21 3.07 15.91
N GLY A 616 11.10 3.57 14.67
CA GLY A 616 10.35 2.89 13.63
C GLY A 616 10.52 3.49 12.24
N PHE A 617 9.83 2.90 11.25
CA PHE A 617 9.87 3.34 9.85
C PHE A 617 9.37 4.78 9.68
N ILE A 618 8.34 5.15 10.46
CA ILE A 618 7.97 6.53 10.75
C ILE A 618 8.12 6.74 12.26
N VAL A 619 8.76 7.83 12.68
CA VAL A 619 8.87 8.21 14.10
C VAL A 619 8.47 9.67 14.27
N SER A 620 7.83 10.03 15.38
CA SER A 620 7.45 11.40 15.69
C SER A 620 7.92 11.83 17.08
N SER A 621 8.75 12.86 17.11
CA SER A 621 9.07 13.60 18.34
C SER A 621 8.29 14.93 18.44
N ALA A 622 7.43 15.21 17.46
CA ALA A 622 6.58 16.39 17.38
C ALA A 622 5.10 16.02 17.52
N SER A 623 4.23 17.02 17.41
CA SER A 623 2.77 16.88 17.55
C SER A 623 2.05 17.29 16.25
N PRO A 624 2.20 16.53 15.15
CA PRO A 624 1.50 16.83 13.90
C PRO A 624 -0.01 16.67 14.10
N GLN A 625 -0.85 17.49 13.45
CA GLN A 625 -2.30 17.36 13.56
C GLN A 625 -2.80 16.01 13.02
N TYR A 626 -2.20 15.55 11.93
CA TYR A 626 -2.52 14.25 11.35
C TYR A 626 -1.30 13.51 10.82
N ILE A 627 -1.36 12.19 10.90
CA ILE A 627 -0.44 11.26 10.22
C ILE A 627 -1.28 10.29 9.39
N LYS A 628 -1.02 10.19 8.08
CA LYS A 628 -1.71 9.29 7.17
C LYS A 628 -0.70 8.42 6.42
N LEU A 629 -0.83 7.11 6.56
CA LEU A 629 0.03 6.11 5.95
C LEU A 629 -0.82 5.22 5.05
N HIS A 630 -0.77 5.46 3.74
CA HIS A 630 -1.67 4.80 2.78
C HIS A 630 -0.90 4.01 1.73
N LYS A 631 -1.41 2.82 1.36
CA LYS A 631 -0.85 2.04 0.24
C LYS A 631 0.66 1.81 0.37
N ILE A 632 1.12 1.51 1.58
CA ILE A 632 2.54 1.29 1.88
C ILE A 632 2.84 -0.19 1.83
N LEU A 633 3.85 -0.59 1.07
CA LEU A 633 4.49 -1.90 1.18
C LEU A 633 5.80 -1.73 1.95
N ALA A 634 5.86 -2.16 3.20
CA ALA A 634 7.06 -2.08 4.03
C ALA A 634 7.52 -3.48 4.44
N ILE A 635 8.78 -3.82 4.16
CA ILE A 635 9.34 -5.15 4.40
C ILE A 635 10.67 -5.05 5.16
N ASN A 636 10.85 -5.89 6.18
CA ASN A 636 12.09 -6.01 6.94
C ASN A 636 12.52 -4.69 7.62
N GLY A 637 11.79 -4.28 8.66
CA GLY A 637 12.25 -3.25 9.58
C GLY A 637 12.82 -3.88 10.84
N ARG A 638 13.97 -3.40 11.33
CA ARG A 638 14.53 -3.93 12.60
C ARG A 638 13.87 -3.34 13.84
N GLU A 639 13.02 -2.33 13.67
CA GLU A 639 12.28 -1.65 14.73
C GLU A 639 10.78 -1.67 14.37
N ALA A 640 9.96 -0.78 14.93
CA ALA A 640 8.53 -0.75 14.65
C ALA A 640 8.21 -0.20 13.25
N PHE A 641 7.02 -0.47 12.73
CA PHE A 641 6.55 0.24 11.53
C PHE A 641 6.21 1.71 11.86
N VAL A 642 5.62 1.93 13.02
CA VAL A 642 5.44 3.28 13.58
C VAL A 642 6.07 3.32 14.97
N GLY A 643 7.09 4.16 15.11
CA GLY A 643 7.79 4.46 16.36
C GLY A 643 6.98 5.36 17.27
N ASP A 644 7.67 6.03 18.21
CA ASP A 644 7.04 6.97 19.14
C ASP A 644 6.14 7.98 18.41
N LEU A 645 4.95 8.21 18.95
CA LEU A 645 3.85 8.96 18.31
C LEU A 645 3.76 10.41 18.80
N GLY A 646 4.71 10.85 19.62
CA GLY A 646 4.80 12.23 20.08
C GLY A 646 3.60 12.65 20.95
N GLY A 647 3.45 13.97 21.15
CA GLY A 647 2.61 14.54 22.21
C GLY A 647 1.31 15.23 21.76
N GLY A 648 0.84 15.07 20.52
CA GLY A 648 -0.38 15.75 20.06
C GLY A 648 -0.88 15.39 18.67
N THR A 649 -0.82 14.11 18.28
CA THR A 649 -1.45 13.65 17.04
C THR A 649 -2.95 13.43 17.21
N ASP A 650 -3.77 14.29 16.60
CA ASP A 650 -5.24 14.21 16.71
C ASP A 650 -5.83 13.09 15.86
N TYR A 651 -5.34 12.96 14.62
CA TYR A 651 -5.84 12.02 13.62
C TYR A 651 -4.71 11.14 13.10
N TRP A 652 -4.89 9.82 13.15
CA TRP A 652 -3.89 8.89 12.67
C TRP A 652 -4.54 7.75 11.92
N GLU A 653 -4.12 7.56 10.67
CA GLU A 653 -4.71 6.60 9.75
C GLU A 653 -3.62 5.75 9.11
N ILE A 654 -3.77 4.42 9.20
CA ILE A 654 -3.03 3.44 8.42
C ILE A 654 -4.05 2.70 7.56
N GLN A 655 -3.91 2.79 6.24
CA GLN A 655 -4.90 2.23 5.33
C GLN A 655 -4.25 1.54 4.12
N ASP A 656 -4.79 0.39 3.72
CA ASP A 656 -4.40 -0.35 2.52
C ASP A 656 -2.88 -0.68 2.50
N CYS A 657 -2.26 -0.84 3.66
CA CYS A 657 -0.83 -1.10 3.80
C CYS A 657 -0.54 -2.60 3.99
N ARG A 658 0.62 -3.05 3.50
CA ARG A 658 1.21 -4.35 3.81
C ARG A 658 2.56 -4.16 4.51
N VAL A 659 2.63 -4.62 5.75
CA VAL A 659 3.79 -4.46 6.63
C VAL A 659 4.28 -5.85 7.03
N GLN A 660 5.55 -6.15 6.77
CA GLN A 660 6.10 -7.49 6.98
C GLN A 660 7.44 -7.46 7.71
N ASN A 661 7.61 -8.37 8.68
CA ASN A 661 8.86 -8.57 9.42
C ASN A 661 9.35 -7.26 10.07
N PHE A 662 8.50 -6.66 10.91
CA PHE A 662 8.86 -5.54 11.77
C PHE A 662 8.86 -6.00 13.21
N LYS A 663 9.71 -5.42 14.06
CA LYS A 663 9.75 -5.79 15.50
C LYS A 663 8.37 -5.59 16.14
N HIS A 664 7.67 -4.52 15.76
CA HIS A 664 6.29 -4.21 16.16
C HIS A 664 5.54 -3.52 15.02
N ILE A 665 4.20 -3.55 15.05
CA ILE A 665 3.41 -2.67 14.18
C ILE A 665 3.58 -1.24 14.69
N THR A 666 3.34 -1.02 15.98
CA THR A 666 3.49 0.28 16.63
C THR A 666 4.20 0.15 17.98
N VAL A 667 5.00 1.15 18.34
CA VAL A 667 5.57 1.31 19.69
C VAL A 667 5.38 2.75 20.15
N GLY A 668 4.84 2.97 21.34
CA GLY A 668 4.70 4.31 21.90
C GLY A 668 3.55 4.42 22.90
N ARG A 669 3.76 5.25 23.94
CA ARG A 669 2.68 5.72 24.83
C ARG A 669 2.29 7.11 24.37
N LEU A 670 1.05 7.51 24.64
CA LEU A 670 0.74 8.93 24.66
C LEU A 670 1.67 9.63 25.65
N SER A 671 2.33 10.69 25.19
CA SER A 671 3.17 11.49 26.07
C SER A 671 2.34 12.02 27.25
N ALA A 672 2.99 12.35 28.37
CA ALA A 672 2.28 12.93 29.53
C ALA A 672 1.51 14.22 29.20
N THR A 673 1.87 14.90 28.11
CA THR A 673 1.20 16.13 27.64
C THR A 673 0.06 15.84 26.67
N GLN A 674 0.04 14.68 26.01
CA GLN A 674 -1.05 14.26 25.14
C GLN A 674 -2.13 13.56 25.93
N LYS A 675 -3.34 14.14 25.93
CA LYS A 675 -4.49 13.57 26.62
C LYS A 675 -5.35 12.68 25.74
N LYS A 676 -5.21 12.76 24.41
CA LYS A 676 -6.16 12.13 23.49
C LYS A 676 -5.58 11.87 22.10
N ILE A 677 -5.96 10.76 21.48
CA ILE A 677 -6.03 10.61 20.01
C ILE A 677 -7.51 10.59 19.63
N SER A 678 -7.96 11.49 18.76
CA SER A 678 -9.39 11.67 18.44
C SER A 678 -9.88 10.86 17.23
N GLY A 679 -8.96 10.40 16.37
CA GLY A 679 -9.33 9.73 15.12
C GLY A 679 -8.30 8.69 14.70
N LEU A 680 -8.15 7.64 15.51
CA LEU A 680 -7.34 6.48 15.12
C LEU A 680 -8.12 5.60 14.14
N ARG A 681 -7.52 5.28 13.00
CA ARG A 681 -8.08 4.40 11.98
C ARG A 681 -7.02 3.44 11.45
N ILE A 682 -7.27 2.15 11.58
CA ILE A 682 -6.42 1.08 11.06
C ILE A 682 -7.30 0.22 10.17
N LEU A 683 -7.23 0.42 8.86
CA LEU A 683 -8.23 -0.09 7.91
C LEU A 683 -7.59 -0.89 6.78
N ASN A 684 -8.12 -2.08 6.47
CA ASN A 684 -7.74 -2.86 5.28
C ASN A 684 -6.23 -3.17 5.17
N ASN A 685 -5.52 -3.33 6.29
CA ASN A 685 -4.08 -3.57 6.27
C ASN A 685 -3.73 -5.06 6.39
N GLN A 686 -2.51 -5.41 6.02
CA GLN A 686 -1.92 -6.73 6.24
C GLN A 686 -0.66 -6.57 7.08
N PHE A 687 -0.69 -7.07 8.31
CA PHE A 687 0.45 -7.11 9.23
C PHE A 687 0.92 -8.55 9.37
N ILE A 688 2.16 -8.83 8.96
CA ILE A 688 2.68 -10.19 8.85
C ILE A 688 4.02 -10.26 9.58
N ASN A 689 4.11 -11.14 10.59
CA ASN A 689 5.28 -11.24 11.47
C ASN A 689 5.66 -9.88 12.08
N CYS A 690 4.66 -9.10 12.47
CA CYS A 690 4.82 -7.85 13.17
C CYS A 690 4.17 -7.97 14.54
N ASN A 691 4.93 -7.96 15.64
CA ASN A 691 4.44 -8.37 16.97
C ASN A 691 3.00 -7.88 17.32
N GLN A 692 2.82 -6.65 17.79
CA GLN A 692 1.50 -6.12 18.10
C GLN A 692 1.29 -4.72 17.55
N LEU A 693 0.05 -4.41 17.19
CA LEU A 693 -0.50 -3.06 17.12
C LEU A 693 -0.76 -2.64 18.57
N GLY A 694 0.26 -2.10 19.21
CA GLY A 694 0.21 -1.63 20.59
C GLY A 694 -0.18 -0.16 20.66
N ILE A 695 -1.33 0.11 21.29
CA ILE A 695 -1.74 1.45 21.71
C ILE A 695 -1.98 1.38 23.21
N ALA A 696 -0.95 1.75 23.97
CA ALA A 696 -0.94 1.68 25.42
C ALA A 696 -1.09 3.08 26.02
N ASN A 697 -2.33 3.56 26.17
CA ASN A 697 -2.61 4.88 26.73
C ASN A 697 -2.56 4.91 28.27
N GLY A 698 -2.32 3.75 28.90
CA GLY A 698 -2.52 3.55 30.32
C GLY A 698 -4.01 3.60 30.68
N SER A 699 -4.33 4.08 31.88
CA SER A 699 -5.71 4.10 32.37
C SER A 699 -6.53 5.30 31.93
N LEU A 700 -7.81 5.07 31.62
CA LEU A 700 -8.83 6.11 31.39
C LEU A 700 -8.90 7.13 32.54
N LEU A 701 -8.55 6.73 33.77
CA LEU A 701 -8.49 7.59 34.95
C LEU A 701 -7.44 8.72 34.82
N SER A 702 -6.42 8.54 33.99
CA SER A 702 -5.36 9.53 33.75
C SER A 702 -5.74 10.58 32.70
N SER A 703 -6.98 10.59 32.20
CA SER A 703 -7.43 11.42 31.08
C SER A 703 -6.59 11.23 29.81
N ARG A 704 -5.99 10.05 29.62
CA ARG A 704 -5.26 9.63 28.43
C ARG A 704 -6.03 8.49 27.78
N TYR A 705 -6.55 8.71 26.58
CA TYR A 705 -7.34 7.69 25.89
C TYR A 705 -7.34 7.88 24.37
N THR A 706 -7.65 6.80 23.67
CA THR A 706 -8.02 6.86 22.26
C THR A 706 -9.53 6.94 22.15
N ASP A 707 -10.03 7.96 21.46
CA ASP A 707 -11.45 8.18 21.25
C ASP A 707 -11.89 7.59 19.92
N ARG A 708 -12.89 6.72 20.01
CA ARG A 708 -13.55 6.01 18.91
C ARG A 708 -12.57 5.42 17.89
N PRO A 709 -11.56 4.64 18.33
CA PRO A 709 -10.67 3.99 17.39
C PRO A 709 -11.45 3.03 16.49
N ARG A 710 -11.11 3.01 15.20
CA ARG A 710 -11.64 2.04 14.23
C ARG A 710 -10.50 1.14 13.76
N ILE A 711 -10.63 -0.15 14.01
CA ILE A 711 -9.68 -1.17 13.55
C ILE A 711 -10.48 -2.19 12.77
N GLU A 712 -10.43 -2.08 11.45
CA GLU A 712 -11.40 -2.79 10.59
C GLU A 712 -10.76 -3.46 9.39
N ASN A 713 -11.23 -4.67 9.08
CA ASN A 713 -10.86 -5.42 7.88
C ASN A 713 -9.34 -5.64 7.72
N ASN A 714 -8.59 -5.73 8.83
CA ASN A 714 -7.16 -5.98 8.78
C ASN A 714 -6.87 -7.48 8.90
N LEU A 715 -5.82 -7.93 8.22
CA LEU A 715 -5.25 -9.26 8.35
C LEU A 715 -4.00 -9.19 9.25
N PHE A 716 -4.01 -9.94 10.34
CA PHE A 716 -2.88 -10.14 11.24
C PHE A 716 -2.39 -11.58 11.10
N VAL A 717 -1.15 -11.79 10.64
CA VAL A 717 -0.50 -13.10 10.54
C VAL A 717 0.71 -13.12 11.47
N ASN A 718 0.72 -13.99 12.48
CA ASN A 718 1.74 -13.96 13.56
C ASN A 718 1.89 -12.57 14.21
N SER A 719 0.77 -11.87 14.28
CA SER A 719 0.63 -10.48 14.71
C SER A 719 -0.62 -10.36 15.56
N GLY A 720 -0.66 -9.38 16.44
CA GLY A 720 -1.80 -9.17 17.33
C GLY A 720 -2.20 -7.73 17.53
N ILE A 721 -3.27 -7.54 18.30
CA ILE A 721 -3.74 -6.23 18.75
C ILE A 721 -3.60 -6.14 20.27
N HIS A 722 -3.04 -5.02 20.72
CA HIS A 722 -3.08 -4.61 22.12
C HIS A 722 -3.61 -3.19 22.20
N LEU A 723 -4.81 -3.04 22.76
CA LEU A 723 -5.41 -1.73 23.01
C LEU A 723 -5.69 -1.56 24.49
N GLU A 724 -5.21 -0.46 25.04
CA GLU A 724 -5.44 -0.08 26.44
C GLU A 724 -5.92 1.37 26.49
N GLY A 725 -6.94 1.65 27.31
CA GLY A 725 -7.39 3.03 27.55
C GLY A 725 -8.09 3.62 26.33
N SER A 726 -9.28 3.10 25.98
CA SER A 726 -10.04 3.56 24.81
C SER A 726 -11.53 3.76 25.11
N ILE A 727 -12.16 4.68 24.36
CA ILE A 727 -13.59 4.99 24.48
C ILE A 727 -14.27 4.77 23.11
N GLY A 728 -15.37 4.03 23.05
CA GLY A 728 -16.15 3.81 21.82
C GLY A 728 -15.39 3.05 20.75
N ALA A 729 -14.55 2.10 21.14
CA ALA A 729 -13.70 1.35 20.21
C ALA A 729 -14.52 0.44 19.30
N ASN A 730 -14.27 0.50 18.00
CA ASN A 730 -14.86 -0.39 17.00
C ASN A 730 -13.78 -1.27 16.38
N VAL A 731 -13.82 -2.57 16.68
CA VAL A 731 -12.89 -3.56 16.17
C VAL A 731 -13.71 -4.63 15.45
N THR A 732 -13.70 -4.64 14.11
CA THR A 732 -14.58 -5.53 13.33
C THR A 732 -14.00 -5.99 12.00
N GLY A 733 -14.35 -7.19 11.54
CA GLY A 733 -13.93 -7.71 10.24
C GLY A 733 -12.45 -8.08 10.15
N ASN A 734 -11.70 -8.06 11.27
CA ASN A 734 -10.28 -8.40 11.24
C ASN A 734 -10.10 -9.92 11.16
N GLN A 735 -8.93 -10.38 10.72
CA GLN A 735 -8.59 -11.80 10.68
C GLN A 735 -7.27 -12.02 11.41
N PHE A 736 -7.22 -13.01 12.30
CA PHE A 736 -6.02 -13.39 13.04
C PHE A 736 -5.60 -14.80 12.66
N LEU A 737 -4.46 -14.91 11.98
CA LEU A 737 -3.90 -16.17 11.52
C LEU A 737 -2.55 -16.43 12.20
N TYR A 738 -2.27 -17.71 12.40
CA TYR A 738 -0.96 -18.19 12.78
C TYR A 738 -0.37 -18.99 11.63
N ASP A 739 0.85 -18.66 11.24
CA ASP A 739 1.60 -19.37 10.20
C ASP A 739 2.98 -19.78 10.74
N ALA A 740 3.12 -21.06 11.04
CA ALA A 740 4.37 -21.63 11.54
C ALA A 740 5.51 -21.55 10.51
N ALA A 741 5.20 -21.58 9.21
CA ALA A 741 6.22 -21.53 8.15
C ALA A 741 6.90 -20.16 8.08
N LEU A 742 6.23 -19.11 8.56
CA LEU A 742 6.75 -17.75 8.62
C LEU A 742 7.55 -17.46 9.91
N GLY A 743 7.79 -18.45 10.78
CA GLY A 743 8.71 -18.34 11.92
C GLY A 743 8.05 -18.08 13.29
N GLY A 744 6.72 -18.14 13.39
CA GLY A 744 5.97 -17.91 14.63
C GLY A 744 6.02 -16.45 15.13
N TYR A 745 5.31 -16.13 16.23
CA TYR A 745 5.35 -14.79 16.83
C TYR A 745 6.80 -14.35 17.05
N ALA A 746 7.14 -13.13 16.62
CA ALA A 746 8.49 -12.57 16.67
C ALA A 746 9.19 -12.91 18.01
N SER A 747 10.21 -13.76 17.94
CA SER A 747 10.82 -14.50 19.05
C SER A 747 11.76 -13.67 19.94
N SER A 748 11.52 -12.37 20.11
CA SER A 748 12.34 -11.52 20.97
C SER A 748 11.53 -10.40 21.61
N ILE A 749 10.60 -10.79 22.48
CA ILE A 749 9.99 -9.88 23.44
C ILE A 749 10.90 -9.92 24.68
N THR A 750 11.86 -9.00 24.78
CA THR A 750 12.46 -8.67 26.06
C THR A 750 11.50 -7.77 26.82
N GLN A 751 11.35 -8.00 28.12
CA GLN A 751 10.40 -7.39 29.05
C GLN A 751 10.45 -5.86 29.14
N ASP A 752 11.42 -5.21 28.49
CA ASP A 752 11.75 -3.80 28.74
C ASP A 752 10.93 -2.79 27.92
N ASP A 753 10.30 -3.17 26.81
CA ASP A 753 9.61 -2.17 25.98
C ASP A 753 8.18 -1.90 26.45
N PHE A 754 7.43 -2.91 26.89
CA PHE A 754 6.12 -2.74 27.54
C PHE A 754 5.80 -4.03 28.30
N GLU A 755 5.29 -3.91 29.53
CA GLU A 755 4.73 -5.04 30.31
C GLU A 755 3.43 -5.59 29.65
N LEU A 756 3.47 -5.96 28.36
CA LEU A 756 2.34 -6.59 27.67
C LEU A 756 2.31 -8.05 28.11
N PRO A 757 1.13 -8.60 28.45
CA PRO A 757 1.02 -10.01 28.78
C PRO A 757 1.48 -10.85 27.60
N MET A 758 2.55 -11.62 27.81
CA MET A 758 3.08 -12.54 26.80
C MET A 758 2.00 -13.56 26.41
N GLY A 759 1.79 -13.77 25.11
CA GLY A 759 1.00 -14.89 24.59
C GLY A 759 -0.45 -14.62 24.21
N ALA A 760 -0.92 -13.35 24.18
CA ALA A 760 -2.26 -13.01 23.68
C ALA A 760 -2.23 -12.42 22.26
N LEU A 761 -3.08 -12.97 21.38
CA LEU A 761 -3.35 -12.44 20.04
C LEU A 761 -4.11 -11.11 20.09
N VAL A 762 -5.04 -11.02 21.03
CA VAL A 762 -5.90 -9.86 21.25
C VAL A 762 -5.89 -9.59 22.75
N TYR A 763 -5.53 -8.36 23.12
CA TYR A 763 -5.56 -7.90 24.50
C TYR A 763 -6.24 -6.54 24.60
N PHE A 764 -7.24 -6.46 25.49
CA PHE A 764 -8.03 -5.26 25.75
C PHE A 764 -8.11 -5.01 27.26
N SER A 765 -7.72 -3.82 27.72
CA SER A 765 -7.96 -3.33 29.08
C SER A 765 -8.37 -1.85 29.13
N ASP A 766 -9.07 -1.46 30.20
CA ASP A 766 -9.50 -0.07 30.46
C ASP A 766 -10.32 0.56 29.30
N PHE A 767 -11.53 0.04 29.08
CA PHE A 767 -12.46 0.51 28.04
C PHE A 767 -13.73 1.15 28.58
N HIS A 768 -14.27 2.10 27.82
CA HIS A 768 -15.68 2.50 27.86
C HIS A 768 -16.28 2.27 26.48
N ASP A 769 -17.27 1.37 26.35
CA ASP A 769 -17.89 0.96 25.08
C ASP A 769 -16.92 0.35 24.05
N LEU A 770 -16.82 -0.98 24.02
CA LEU A 770 -16.08 -1.75 23.03
C LEU A 770 -17.06 -2.56 22.16
N ASN A 771 -17.04 -2.35 20.85
CA ASN A 771 -17.59 -3.27 19.87
C ASN A 771 -16.48 -4.16 19.31
N PHE A 772 -16.58 -5.46 19.56
CA PHE A 772 -15.70 -6.50 19.00
C PHE A 772 -16.57 -7.55 18.29
N SER A 773 -16.71 -7.44 16.97
CA SER A 773 -17.64 -8.24 16.15
C SER A 773 -16.99 -8.70 14.85
N ASP A 774 -17.33 -9.89 14.37
CA ASP A 774 -16.87 -10.42 13.06
C ASP A 774 -15.33 -10.48 12.92
N ASN A 775 -14.60 -10.89 13.96
CA ASN A 775 -13.12 -10.99 13.97
C ASN A 775 -12.57 -12.41 14.10
#